data_AF-A0A918NAS0-F1
#
_entry.id   AF-A0A918NAS0-F1
#
_cell.length_a   1.000
_cell.length_b   1.000
_cell.length_c   1.000
_cell.angle_alpha   90.00
_cell.angle_beta   90.00
_cell.angle_gamma   90.00
#
_symmetry.space_group_name_H-M   'P 1'
#
loop_
_entity.id
_entity.type
_entity.pdbx_description
1 polymer ?
#
loop_
_entity_poly.entity_id
_entity_poly.type
_entity_poly.pdbx_seq_one_letter_code
_entity_poly.pdbx_strand_id
1 'polypeptide(L)'
;MKYVLWLCTCLALSGCSLDLSDFPGTTDGTDSDDPSSGTDDPSTSLPHPVDQALASGDFRKTDALTLSEAALAEIEDRRTRFSTVFDTLNEGVTSLTWNPTHDAAMLRSRFGFSGPVLETNAVFHDTWETKTRELAVVGVEPARHLAIGGHPMRNWLRDSTLLNDDMHQWLTNSLHWLMGRTPSEADPARIVIAQMDQSYYFPDAEGTEAWLDEHFGTAVSYPERSSCDGAALAACLEQPTDLLIVSQKAGDASVDTINSAVKDAMNRGIPVLYLHWDGGLTDLGAALLDTLNVDYHHDNYWHRVGLSAYDPASLVDRLPAPINAIRTLLTHWKDNSFSVDPNECQTECDTYQTELGAGLNALKDRFNTLDQDSKRLFGDDTDRVWQLLALWGDAVRHEVRYDPIVDDSDTIDAQAFINASIADYSVYLSRDWQPVPQDLGNFSRTDFGHVTGATVTTNLTSRRPFRATGAYVLPGQTVTVTRLDNEPVETELFINTQRSGATHAFQSYNRPKFLRSVRFDLEPNEPLTLSSPYGGPIQIAFSENDHPVQIRFEGVGQHPFWASPDDNAAFTQAIEQGDYDWAELTTAGFEVHSTLKKMRATIDNWPSPAELAETTRDYTSNFPHVLAGFQGPGVDWETEIQGYIEAQGWTVHTIDQVKHMNADQATCGYGCSGNPYDAYWSFDPLGHGDIHEMGHGLERGRFRFSGWPVHASTNFYSYFTKWKHFEATGESPSCQSLPFEAHYNHIATSQDQADPAAYMREQDLTGWSDGAALYVQLFMAVQQAGVLDDGWHLLGRLHGLERQFNWADDNETRWLEYRDSLGFGDYAHADLNDLSRNDWLLIALSTVAERDLTDWLGTYGFEFTDKAQAQVAALPSMPARVFTLASGDAYCTGLNQPAVDVGPDMPAYPES
;
A
#
# COMPACT_ATOMS: atom_id res chain seq x y z
N MET A 1 30.53 23.26 -46.08
CA MET A 1 31.05 24.33 -46.96
C MET A 1 30.99 25.66 -46.20
N LYS A 2 32.03 26.01 -45.44
CA LYS A 2 32.77 27.28 -45.44
C LYS A 2 32.03 28.53 -46.01
N TYR A 3 31.92 29.53 -45.13
CA TYR A 3 32.19 30.98 -45.29
C TYR A 3 31.05 32.02 -45.43
N VAL A 4 31.16 33.04 -44.55
CA VAL A 4 31.02 34.51 -44.73
C VAL A 4 29.59 35.08 -44.73
N LEU A 5 29.13 35.80 -43.69
CA LEU A 5 29.33 37.23 -43.30
C LEU A 5 28.79 38.26 -44.32
N TRP A 6 27.88 39.16 -43.87
CA TRP A 6 27.79 40.62 -44.13
C TRP A 6 26.49 41.14 -43.46
N LEU A 7 26.44 42.04 -42.45
CA LEU A 7 26.86 43.45 -42.24
C LEU A 7 25.90 44.55 -42.74
N CYS A 8 25.84 45.61 -41.90
CA CYS A 8 25.35 47.01 -42.07
C CYS A 8 23.91 47.32 -41.59
N THR A 9 23.63 48.38 -40.80
CA THR A 9 24.34 49.68 -40.65
C THR A 9 23.91 50.50 -39.40
N CYS A 10 24.92 51.13 -38.73
CA CYS A 10 25.09 52.45 -38.04
C CYS A 10 23.89 53.27 -37.47
N LEU A 11 24.01 54.10 -36.42
CA LEU A 11 24.98 55.18 -36.09
C LEU A 11 24.97 55.51 -34.56
N ALA A 12 26.13 55.63 -33.87
CA ALA A 12 26.87 56.86 -33.48
C ALA A 12 26.34 57.57 -32.18
N LEU A 13 27.12 58.10 -31.23
CA LEU A 13 28.56 58.38 -31.07
C LEU A 13 28.84 58.83 -29.60
N SER A 14 30.10 58.64 -29.16
CA SER A 14 30.86 59.34 -28.08
C SER A 14 30.49 59.12 -26.60
N GLY A 15 31.41 58.87 -25.67
CA GLY A 15 32.88 58.75 -25.72
C GLY A 15 33.50 58.88 -24.31
N CYS A 16 34.46 57.99 -24.03
CA CYS A 16 35.64 58.07 -23.13
C CYS A 16 35.44 58.37 -21.62
N SER A 17 35.63 57.39 -20.72
CA SER A 17 36.89 56.75 -20.22
C SER A 17 37.63 57.58 -19.17
N LEU A 18 37.94 56.98 -18.01
CA LEU A 18 39.32 56.77 -17.58
C LEU A 18 39.39 55.87 -16.33
N ASP A 19 40.51 55.19 -16.26
CA ASP A 19 40.83 54.00 -15.50
C ASP A 19 41.68 54.31 -14.25
N LEU A 20 41.67 53.34 -13.34
CA LEU A 20 42.56 52.92 -12.25
C LEU A 20 43.82 53.71 -11.81
N SER A 21 43.98 53.68 -10.48
CA SER A 21 45.20 53.54 -9.63
C SER A 21 46.16 54.73 -9.42
N ASP A 22 46.34 55.14 -8.14
CA ASP A 22 47.63 55.03 -7.41
C ASP A 22 47.52 55.43 -5.90
N PHE A 23 48.38 54.81 -5.08
CA PHE A 23 48.65 54.93 -3.61
C PHE A 23 49.28 56.29 -3.18
N PRO A 24 49.84 56.54 -1.95
CA PRO A 24 49.60 56.10 -0.55
C PRO A 24 49.66 57.26 0.53
N GLY A 25 49.37 56.95 1.81
CA GLY A 25 50.23 57.35 2.95
C GLY A 25 49.76 58.35 4.04
N THR A 26 49.88 57.90 5.31
CA THR A 26 50.28 58.62 6.56
C THR A 26 49.32 59.67 7.17
N THR A 27 49.11 59.86 8.49
CA THR A 27 49.84 59.59 9.77
C THR A 27 48.89 59.71 11.00
N ASP A 28 49.23 58.99 12.07
CA ASP A 28 49.07 59.20 13.53
C ASP A 28 48.16 60.29 14.14
N GLY A 29 47.46 59.88 15.22
CA GLY A 29 46.94 60.75 16.27
C GLY A 29 46.18 59.96 17.36
N THR A 30 46.86 59.63 18.46
CA THR A 30 46.31 59.07 19.71
C THR A 30 45.53 60.13 20.51
N ASP A 31 44.35 59.80 21.01
CA ASP A 31 43.95 60.14 22.39
C ASP A 31 42.73 59.33 22.87
N SER A 32 42.76 59.03 24.16
CA SER A 32 41.87 58.18 24.97
C SER A 32 40.54 58.85 25.34
N ASP A 33 39.45 58.08 25.39
CA ASP A 33 38.58 57.86 26.57
C ASP A 33 37.22 57.20 26.18
N ASP A 34 36.82 56.24 27.00
CA ASP A 34 35.68 55.30 26.90
C ASP A 34 34.31 55.96 27.29
N PRO A 35 33.19 55.23 27.31
CA PRO A 35 32.22 54.98 26.24
C PRO A 35 30.91 55.80 26.42
N SER A 36 30.21 56.09 25.32
CA SER A 36 28.79 56.46 25.41
C SER A 36 27.97 55.83 24.29
N SER A 37 27.04 54.96 24.72
CA SER A 37 25.77 54.60 24.11
C SER A 37 25.53 55.11 22.68
N GLY A 38 25.89 54.29 21.70
CA GLY A 38 25.34 54.33 20.36
C GLY A 38 24.45 53.10 20.18
N THR A 39 23.16 53.32 19.99
CA THR A 39 22.18 52.32 19.63
C THR A 39 22.55 51.71 18.27
N ASP A 40 22.95 50.44 18.25
CA ASP A 40 23.02 49.66 17.02
C ASP A 40 21.61 49.51 16.45
N ASP A 41 21.44 50.13 15.28
CA ASP A 41 20.35 49.88 14.35
C ASP A 41 20.37 48.38 13.98
N PRO A 42 19.27 47.62 14.14
CA PRO A 42 19.28 46.21 13.79
C PRO A 42 19.38 46.11 12.28
N SER A 43 20.59 45.85 11.78
CA SER A 43 20.77 45.43 10.40
C SER A 43 19.91 44.19 10.19
N THR A 44 18.86 44.32 9.41
CA THR A 44 18.05 43.20 8.92
C THR A 44 18.95 42.33 8.05
N SER A 45 19.64 41.36 8.65
CA SER A 45 20.31 40.29 7.91
C SER A 45 19.25 39.56 7.10
N LEU A 46 19.44 39.46 5.78
CA LEU A 46 18.57 38.67 4.93
C LEU A 46 18.44 37.25 5.52
N PRO A 47 17.23 36.65 5.56
CA PRO A 47 17.05 35.30 6.09
C PRO A 47 17.96 34.29 5.38
N HIS A 48 18.51 33.32 6.10
CA HIS A 48 19.37 32.29 5.53
C HIS A 48 18.61 31.55 4.40
N PRO A 49 19.26 31.20 3.26
CA PRO A 49 18.60 30.56 2.12
C PRO A 49 17.76 29.32 2.47
N VAL A 50 18.23 28.51 3.42
CA VAL A 50 17.49 27.36 3.95
C VAL A 50 16.19 27.79 4.63
N ASP A 51 16.19 28.83 5.44
CA ASP A 51 14.97 29.30 6.13
C ASP A 51 13.95 29.87 5.13
N GLN A 52 14.41 30.49 4.04
CA GLN A 52 13.52 30.90 2.95
C GLN A 52 12.89 29.69 2.23
N ALA A 53 13.68 28.63 2.00
CA ALA A 53 13.20 27.39 1.39
C ALA A 53 12.15 26.72 2.28
N LEU A 54 12.42 26.60 3.58
CA LEU A 54 11.51 26.03 4.58
C LEU A 54 10.22 26.83 4.70
N ALA A 55 10.29 28.16 4.74
CA ALA A 55 9.09 29.01 4.87
C ALA A 55 8.20 29.00 3.62
N SER A 56 8.78 28.75 2.44
CA SER A 56 8.02 28.75 1.17
C SER A 56 7.68 27.35 0.65
N GLY A 57 8.30 26.30 1.19
CA GLY A 57 8.25 24.97 0.62
C GLY A 57 8.90 24.88 -0.77
N ASP A 58 9.82 25.80 -1.12
CA ASP A 58 10.44 25.87 -2.45
C ASP A 58 11.97 25.69 -2.35
N PHE A 59 12.47 24.53 -2.79
CA PHE A 59 13.90 24.22 -2.71
C PHE A 59 14.75 25.22 -3.51
N ARG A 60 14.20 25.88 -4.54
CA ARG A 60 14.95 26.78 -5.46
C ARG A 60 15.45 28.04 -4.77
N LYS A 61 15.11 28.25 -3.50
CA LYS A 61 15.76 29.26 -2.65
C LYS A 61 17.18 28.85 -2.22
N THR A 62 17.54 27.59 -2.41
CA THR A 62 18.84 26.98 -2.07
C THR A 62 19.13 25.80 -3.03
N ASP A 63 20.04 24.90 -2.67
CA ASP A 63 20.43 23.73 -3.46
C ASP A 63 20.40 22.42 -2.63
N ALA A 64 20.47 21.29 -3.32
CA ALA A 64 20.40 19.97 -2.70
C ALA A 64 21.53 19.72 -1.69
N LEU A 65 22.75 20.21 -1.96
CA LEU A 65 23.89 20.02 -1.07
C LEU A 65 23.66 20.73 0.27
N THR A 66 23.29 22.01 0.21
CA THR A 66 22.99 22.84 1.39
C THR A 66 21.84 22.26 2.21
N LEU A 67 20.80 21.73 1.56
CA LEU A 67 19.68 21.07 2.24
C LEU A 67 20.11 19.77 2.93
N SER A 68 20.96 18.95 2.28
CA SER A 68 21.48 17.72 2.87
C SER A 68 22.38 18.00 4.08
N GLU A 69 23.21 19.04 4.03
CA GLU A 69 24.07 19.47 5.14
C GLU A 69 23.25 19.99 6.31
N ALA A 70 22.21 20.79 6.03
CA ALA A 70 21.27 21.26 7.04
C ALA A 70 20.50 20.10 7.69
N ALA A 71 20.07 19.10 6.91
CA ALA A 71 19.38 17.92 7.42
C ALA A 71 20.30 17.08 8.32
N LEU A 72 21.56 16.86 7.91
CA LEU A 72 22.56 16.17 8.73
C LEU A 72 22.83 16.93 10.05
N ALA A 73 22.98 18.25 9.99
CA ALA A 73 23.19 19.07 11.18
C ALA A 73 22.00 19.01 12.15
N GLU A 74 20.77 19.07 11.64
CA GLU A 74 19.55 18.96 12.43
C GLU A 74 19.40 17.57 13.07
N ILE A 75 19.72 16.50 12.35
CA ILE A 75 19.72 15.13 12.90
C ILE A 75 20.72 15.00 14.04
N GLU A 76 21.93 15.55 13.88
CA GLU A 76 22.99 15.48 14.89
C GLU A 76 22.68 16.36 16.12
N ASP A 77 22.07 17.53 15.93
CA ASP A 77 21.60 18.37 17.05
C ASP A 77 20.54 17.62 17.88
N ARG A 78 19.50 17.10 17.20
CA ARG A 78 18.42 16.33 17.84
C ARG A 78 18.91 15.06 18.53
N ARG A 79 19.93 14.38 17.99
CA ARG A 79 20.54 13.19 18.59
C ARG A 79 21.03 13.46 20.02
N THR A 80 21.55 14.65 20.27
CA THR A 80 22.16 15.02 21.55
C THR A 80 21.23 15.81 22.47
N ARG A 81 20.04 16.20 21.98
CA ARG A 81 19.06 17.05 22.69
C ARG A 81 18.68 16.51 24.08
N PHE A 82 18.59 15.19 24.22
CA PHE A 82 18.17 14.53 25.45
C PHE A 82 19.33 13.93 26.27
N SER A 83 20.59 14.05 25.82
CA SER A 83 21.72 13.41 26.51
C SER A 83 21.89 13.92 27.95
N THR A 84 21.68 15.22 28.19
CA THR A 84 21.72 15.78 29.57
C THR A 84 20.55 15.35 30.45
N VAL A 85 19.35 15.16 29.86
CA VAL A 85 18.19 14.62 30.56
C VAL A 85 18.50 13.19 30.99
N PHE A 86 19.03 12.40 30.05
CA PHE A 86 19.43 11.03 30.28
C PHE A 86 20.46 10.91 31.42
N ASP A 87 21.51 11.75 31.42
CA ASP A 87 22.50 11.78 32.50
C ASP A 87 21.87 12.07 33.87
N THR A 88 20.90 12.99 33.91
CA THR A 88 20.19 13.36 35.14
C THR A 88 19.34 12.21 35.67
N LEU A 89 18.59 11.52 34.80
CA LEU A 89 17.71 10.43 35.23
C LEU A 89 18.49 9.23 35.75
N ASN A 90 19.65 8.97 35.18
CA ASN A 90 20.46 7.78 35.49
C ASN A 90 21.58 8.04 36.51
N GLU A 91 21.61 9.22 37.14
CA GLU A 91 22.58 9.54 38.17
C GLU A 91 22.53 8.52 39.33
N GLY A 92 23.63 7.79 39.53
CA GLY A 92 23.75 6.79 40.60
C GLY A 92 23.03 5.46 40.33
N VAL A 93 22.52 5.25 39.12
CA VAL A 93 21.74 4.06 38.71
C VAL A 93 22.52 3.29 37.66
N THR A 94 22.63 1.97 37.79
CA THR A 94 23.40 1.13 36.84
C THR A 94 22.74 -0.19 36.48
N SER A 95 21.71 -0.61 37.21
CA SER A 95 21.09 -1.92 37.01
C SER A 95 19.60 -1.89 37.34
N LEU A 96 18.79 -1.37 36.43
CA LEU A 96 17.34 -1.21 36.59
C LEU A 96 16.61 -2.54 36.48
N THR A 97 15.73 -2.84 37.43
CA THR A 97 14.80 -3.98 37.36
C THR A 97 13.39 -3.49 37.58
N TRP A 98 12.51 -3.79 36.62
CA TRP A 98 11.10 -3.48 36.70
C TRP A 98 10.30 -4.49 35.88
N ASN A 99 9.38 -5.19 36.54
CA ASN A 99 8.33 -5.97 35.87
C ASN A 99 7.04 -5.11 35.78
N PRO A 100 6.74 -4.50 34.61
CA PRO A 100 5.54 -3.68 34.42
C PRO A 100 4.26 -4.51 34.37
N THR A 101 4.37 -5.85 34.40
CA THR A 101 3.30 -6.83 34.21
C THR A 101 2.72 -6.80 32.79
N HIS A 102 1.64 -7.54 32.59
CA HIS A 102 0.91 -7.58 31.33
C HIS A 102 0.01 -6.34 31.13
N ASP A 103 -0.28 -5.59 32.20
CA ASP A 103 -1.09 -4.37 32.20
C ASP A 103 -0.22 -3.12 31.97
N ALA A 104 0.48 -3.09 30.84
CA ALA A 104 1.34 -2.00 30.42
C ALA A 104 1.34 -1.87 28.90
N ALA A 105 1.59 -0.69 28.38
CA ALA A 105 1.84 -0.40 26.98
C ALA A 105 3.32 -0.19 26.70
N MET A 106 3.70 -0.50 25.47
CA MET A 106 4.93 -0.07 24.85
C MET A 106 4.68 1.26 24.16
N LEU A 107 5.55 2.23 24.42
CA LEU A 107 5.49 3.56 23.84
C LEU A 107 6.47 3.66 22.67
N ARG A 108 6.45 4.79 21.98
CA ARG A 108 7.45 5.19 20.99
C ARG A 108 7.63 6.70 21.01
N SER A 109 8.87 7.14 21.02
CA SER A 109 9.27 8.53 20.95
C SER A 109 9.17 9.10 19.53
N ARG A 110 8.88 10.40 19.42
CA ARG A 110 8.90 11.16 18.17
C ARG A 110 10.24 11.88 18.06
N PHE A 111 11.08 11.43 17.13
CA PHE A 111 12.47 11.88 17.00
C PHE A 111 12.61 13.42 16.99
N GLY A 112 13.35 13.94 17.97
CA GLY A 112 13.60 15.37 18.15
C GLY A 112 12.61 16.10 19.05
N PHE A 113 11.38 15.58 19.22
CA PHE A 113 10.38 16.14 20.15
C PHE A 113 10.38 15.40 21.50
N SER A 114 10.61 14.10 21.46
CA SER A 114 10.78 13.23 22.62
C SER A 114 11.87 12.18 22.37
N GLY A 115 12.33 11.52 23.43
CA GLY A 115 13.38 10.50 23.37
C GLY A 115 13.17 9.36 24.37
N PRO A 116 13.58 8.12 24.04
CA PRO A 116 13.44 6.99 24.94
C PRO A 116 14.45 7.10 26.08
N VAL A 117 14.00 6.79 27.29
CA VAL A 117 14.86 6.72 28.49
C VAL A 117 14.87 5.34 29.14
N LEU A 118 13.91 4.47 28.80
CA LEU A 118 13.92 3.05 29.16
C LEU A 118 13.47 2.20 27.98
N GLU A 119 14.23 1.14 27.69
CA GLU A 119 13.85 0.10 26.74
C GLU A 119 13.87 -1.28 27.39
N THR A 120 12.92 -2.13 27.02
CA THR A 120 12.82 -3.48 27.55
C THR A 120 14.00 -4.36 27.13
N ASN A 121 14.52 -5.15 28.07
CA ASN A 121 15.62 -6.10 27.83
C ASN A 121 15.34 -7.49 28.42
N ALA A 122 14.13 -7.72 28.93
CA ALA A 122 13.74 -8.98 29.55
C ALA A 122 12.29 -9.35 29.20
N VAL A 123 11.94 -10.61 29.44
CA VAL A 123 10.60 -11.17 29.29
C VAL A 123 10.23 -11.99 30.53
N PHE A 124 9.03 -11.76 31.05
CA PHE A 124 8.48 -12.38 32.26
C PHE A 124 7.47 -13.47 31.88
N HIS A 125 7.89 -14.35 30.97
CA HIS A 125 7.17 -15.56 30.55
C HIS A 125 8.16 -16.60 30.04
N ASP A 126 8.05 -17.83 30.55
CA ASP A 126 9.10 -18.86 30.44
C ASP A 126 9.41 -19.32 29.00
N THR A 127 8.49 -19.09 28.05
CA THR A 127 8.61 -19.57 26.66
C THR A 127 8.64 -18.47 25.60
N TRP A 128 8.65 -17.20 26.01
CA TRP A 128 8.56 -16.07 25.06
C TRP A 128 9.93 -15.45 24.83
N GLU A 129 10.08 -14.80 23.68
CA GLU A 129 11.31 -14.12 23.32
C GLU A 129 11.34 -12.69 23.88
N THR A 130 12.52 -12.26 24.30
CA THR A 130 12.75 -10.87 24.67
C THR A 130 12.65 -9.98 23.44
N LYS A 131 11.97 -8.83 23.59
CA LYS A 131 11.90 -7.79 22.56
C LYS A 131 12.37 -6.47 23.17
N THR A 132 13.11 -5.69 22.39
CA THR A 132 13.44 -4.31 22.73
C THR A 132 12.31 -3.39 22.30
N ARG A 133 11.73 -2.67 23.26
CA ARG A 133 10.59 -1.77 23.10
C ARG A 133 10.75 -0.61 24.07
N GLU A 134 10.37 0.59 23.66
CA GLU A 134 10.42 1.75 24.54
C GLU A 134 9.31 1.63 25.60
N LEU A 135 9.70 1.80 26.86
CA LEU A 135 8.82 1.69 28.02
C LEU A 135 8.64 3.05 28.71
N ALA A 136 9.61 3.94 28.59
CA ALA A 136 9.50 5.30 29.08
C ALA A 136 10.15 6.31 28.11
N VAL A 137 9.48 7.44 27.93
CA VAL A 137 9.81 8.47 26.93
C VAL A 137 9.78 9.84 27.60
N VAL A 138 10.79 10.68 27.36
CA VAL A 138 10.87 12.06 27.87
C VAL A 138 10.72 13.09 26.77
N GLY A 139 10.27 14.28 27.14
CA GLY A 139 10.41 15.48 26.32
C GLY A 139 10.55 16.73 27.17
N VAL A 140 10.93 17.84 26.54
CA VAL A 140 11.27 19.10 27.24
C VAL A 140 10.38 20.27 26.85
N GLU A 141 9.57 20.13 25.80
CA GLU A 141 8.70 21.18 25.27
C GLU A 141 7.25 20.67 25.16
N PRO A 142 6.24 21.54 25.38
CA PRO A 142 6.36 22.92 25.91
C PRO A 142 6.76 23.00 27.39
N ALA A 143 6.73 21.87 28.11
CA ALA A 143 7.30 21.69 29.45
C ALA A 143 7.97 20.32 29.57
N ARG A 144 8.78 20.12 30.62
CA ARG A 144 9.37 18.81 30.93
C ARG A 144 8.29 17.78 31.15
N HIS A 145 8.40 16.64 30.50
CA HIS A 145 7.46 15.56 30.68
C HIS A 145 8.11 14.20 30.55
N LEU A 146 7.51 13.22 31.23
CA LEU A 146 7.91 11.81 31.20
C LEU A 146 6.64 10.99 31.05
N ALA A 147 6.56 10.19 29.99
CA ALA A 147 5.52 9.20 29.79
C ALA A 147 6.09 7.81 30.10
N ILE A 148 5.42 7.07 30.98
CA ILE A 148 5.78 5.70 31.34
C ILE A 148 4.64 4.78 30.91
N GLY A 149 4.96 3.76 30.11
CA GLY A 149 4.01 2.81 29.54
C GLY A 149 3.35 1.88 30.56
N GLY A 150 3.64 2.01 31.84
CA GLY A 150 2.95 1.29 32.91
C GLY A 150 3.02 2.07 34.21
N HIS A 151 2.57 1.44 35.30
CA HIS A 151 2.44 2.11 36.59
C HIS A 151 3.39 1.52 37.65
N PRO A 152 4.66 1.97 37.72
CA PRO A 152 5.66 1.39 38.63
C PRO A 152 5.26 1.46 40.10
N MET A 153 4.64 2.56 40.54
CA MET A 153 4.21 2.72 41.93
C MET A 153 3.07 1.75 42.32
N ARG A 154 2.12 1.46 41.41
CA ARG A 154 1.14 0.39 41.58
C ARG A 154 1.83 -0.96 41.71
N ASN A 155 2.80 -1.26 40.84
CA ASN A 155 3.49 -2.55 40.86
C ASN A 155 4.21 -2.76 42.19
N TRP A 156 4.92 -1.75 42.68
CA TRP A 156 5.57 -1.78 44.00
C TRP A 156 4.57 -1.98 45.15
N LEU A 157 3.44 -1.25 45.15
CA LEU A 157 2.41 -1.41 46.18
C LEU A 157 1.87 -2.85 46.23
N ARG A 158 1.73 -3.50 45.07
CA ARG A 158 1.25 -4.89 44.97
C ARG A 158 2.28 -5.90 45.41
N ASP A 159 3.50 -5.72 44.97
CA ASP A 159 4.63 -6.59 45.23
C ASP A 159 5.92 -5.78 45.09
N SER A 160 6.54 -5.50 46.23
CA SER A 160 7.77 -4.71 46.32
C SER A 160 8.95 -5.35 45.58
N THR A 161 8.87 -6.63 45.20
CA THR A 161 9.93 -7.33 44.46
C THR A 161 9.92 -7.05 42.96
N LEU A 162 8.86 -6.41 42.43
CA LEU A 162 8.75 -6.08 41.01
C LEU A 162 9.61 -4.89 40.60
N LEU A 163 10.16 -4.14 41.55
CA LEU A 163 11.12 -3.06 41.36
C LEU A 163 12.34 -3.29 42.25
N ASN A 164 13.51 -2.82 41.85
CA ASN A 164 14.68 -2.77 42.72
C ASN A 164 15.03 -1.33 43.16
N ASP A 165 16.00 -1.20 44.07
CA ASP A 165 16.43 0.10 44.62
C ASP A 165 16.88 1.08 43.53
N ASP A 166 17.58 0.60 42.50
CA ASP A 166 17.99 1.39 41.33
C ASP A 166 16.77 1.96 40.58
N MET A 167 15.69 1.19 40.42
CA MET A 167 14.45 1.67 39.80
C MET A 167 13.76 2.72 40.66
N HIS A 168 13.76 2.56 41.98
CA HIS A 168 13.26 3.59 42.90
C HIS A 168 14.08 4.88 42.82
N GLN A 169 15.42 4.77 42.79
CA GLN A 169 16.30 5.92 42.63
C GLN A 169 16.07 6.63 41.28
N TRP A 170 15.86 5.87 40.20
CA TRP A 170 15.54 6.44 38.88
C TRP A 170 14.20 7.18 38.87
N LEU A 171 13.16 6.67 39.55
CA LEU A 171 11.90 7.39 39.72
C LEU A 171 12.09 8.68 40.53
N THR A 172 12.87 8.65 41.60
CA THR A 172 13.21 9.85 42.39
C THR A 172 13.96 10.88 41.54
N ASN A 173 14.97 10.47 40.77
CA ASN A 173 15.70 11.33 39.84
C ASN A 173 14.75 11.95 38.79
N SER A 174 13.80 11.17 38.29
CA SER A 174 12.78 11.60 37.33
C SER A 174 11.88 12.69 37.90
N LEU A 175 11.40 12.54 39.13
CA LEU A 175 10.58 13.56 39.79
C LEU A 175 11.39 14.84 40.06
N HIS A 176 12.65 14.73 40.49
CA HIS A 176 13.53 15.90 40.65
C HIS A 176 13.76 16.63 39.33
N TRP A 177 14.01 15.89 38.25
CA TRP A 177 14.20 16.46 36.92
C TRP A 177 12.93 17.17 36.43
N LEU A 178 11.77 16.53 36.56
CA LEU A 178 10.48 17.13 36.19
C LEU A 178 10.25 18.44 36.94
N MET A 179 10.33 18.43 38.27
CA MET A 179 10.13 19.62 39.11
C MET A 179 11.25 20.67 38.96
N GLY A 180 12.42 20.26 38.45
CA GLY A 180 13.61 21.11 38.34
C GLY A 180 14.24 21.51 39.66
N ARG A 181 13.87 20.82 40.75
CA ARG A 181 14.38 21.02 42.10
C ARG A 181 14.26 19.75 42.93
N THR A 182 15.01 19.69 44.02
CA THR A 182 14.82 18.68 45.07
C THR A 182 13.94 19.26 46.17
N PRO A 183 12.73 18.73 46.40
CA PRO A 183 11.85 19.23 47.45
C PRO A 183 12.40 18.92 48.85
N SER A 184 12.00 19.70 49.85
CA SER A 184 12.38 19.48 51.24
C SER A 184 11.24 19.84 52.19
N GLU A 185 11.29 19.41 53.45
CA GLU A 185 10.26 19.78 54.44
C GLU A 185 10.14 21.31 54.63
N ALA A 186 11.24 22.05 54.40
CA ALA A 186 11.26 23.51 54.52
C ALA A 186 10.71 24.24 53.27
N ASP A 187 10.66 23.54 52.13
CA ASP A 187 10.15 24.03 50.86
C ASP A 187 9.43 22.89 50.10
N PRO A 188 8.23 22.48 50.55
CA PRO A 188 7.54 21.33 49.98
C PRO A 188 7.13 21.56 48.52
N ALA A 189 7.06 20.49 47.73
CA ALA A 189 6.50 20.52 46.39
C ALA A 189 5.00 20.21 46.39
N ARG A 190 4.25 20.94 45.57
CA ARG A 190 2.84 20.65 45.31
C ARG A 190 2.70 19.82 44.04
N ILE A 191 2.19 18.60 44.21
CA ILE A 191 1.92 17.65 43.14
C ILE A 191 0.40 17.57 42.94
N VAL A 192 -0.08 17.75 41.71
CA VAL A 192 -1.48 17.48 41.34
C VAL A 192 -1.54 16.08 40.76
N ILE A 193 -2.43 15.23 41.28
CA ILE A 193 -2.68 13.87 40.78
C ILE A 193 -4.08 13.84 40.18
N ALA A 194 -4.22 13.36 38.94
CA ALA A 194 -5.49 13.33 38.25
C ALA A 194 -5.65 12.14 37.29
N GLN A 195 -6.90 11.80 36.98
CA GLN A 195 -7.31 10.78 36.02
C GLN A 195 -6.70 9.40 36.31
N MET A 196 -6.56 9.04 37.59
CA MET A 196 -6.05 7.73 38.03
C MET A 196 -7.17 6.81 38.47
N ASP A 197 -7.05 5.53 38.16
CA ASP A 197 -7.99 4.53 38.66
C ASP A 197 -7.73 4.20 40.14
N GLN A 198 -8.79 3.75 40.82
CA GLN A 198 -8.75 3.24 42.19
C GLN A 198 -9.65 1.99 42.29
N SER A 199 -9.53 1.11 41.32
CA SER A 199 -10.25 -0.16 41.27
C SER A 199 -9.50 -1.27 42.00
N TYR A 200 -10.16 -2.41 42.20
CA TYR A 200 -9.50 -3.59 42.78
C TYR A 200 -8.29 -4.04 41.96
N TYR A 201 -8.27 -3.82 40.64
CA TYR A 201 -7.16 -4.23 39.76
C TYR A 201 -6.11 -3.13 39.62
N PHE A 202 -6.53 -1.86 39.60
CA PHE A 202 -5.67 -0.70 39.40
C PHE A 202 -5.81 0.30 40.55
N PRO A 203 -5.17 0.06 41.71
CA PRO A 203 -5.09 1.01 42.82
C PRO A 203 -4.00 2.05 42.54
N ASP A 204 -4.11 2.75 41.40
CA ASP A 204 -3.06 3.61 40.86
C ASP A 204 -2.86 4.88 41.71
N ALA A 205 -3.96 5.50 42.13
CA ALA A 205 -3.91 6.66 43.01
C ALA A 205 -3.27 6.31 44.37
N GLU A 206 -3.73 5.23 45.02
CA GLU A 206 -3.13 4.74 46.27
C GLU A 206 -1.66 4.35 46.11
N GLY A 207 -1.28 3.68 45.02
CA GLY A 207 0.10 3.32 44.74
C GLY A 207 1.00 4.55 44.61
N THR A 208 0.54 5.56 43.86
CA THR A 208 1.26 6.83 43.69
C THR A 208 1.43 7.57 45.00
N GLU A 209 0.35 7.75 45.76
CA GLU A 209 0.36 8.43 47.06
C GLU A 209 1.27 7.72 48.07
N ALA A 210 1.13 6.40 48.22
CA ALA A 210 1.95 5.62 49.15
C ALA A 210 3.45 5.68 48.82
N TRP A 211 3.79 5.67 47.53
CA TRP A 211 5.18 5.79 47.09
C TRP A 211 5.73 7.20 47.34
N LEU A 212 4.95 8.25 47.07
CA LEU A 212 5.34 9.63 47.37
C LEU A 212 5.57 9.84 48.88
N ASP A 213 4.68 9.32 49.72
CA ASP A 213 4.78 9.41 51.17
C ASP A 213 6.04 8.69 51.71
N GLU A 214 6.34 7.49 51.20
CA GLU A 214 7.52 6.71 51.62
C GLU A 214 8.85 7.40 51.21
N HIS A 215 8.90 7.97 50.01
CA HIS A 215 10.14 8.50 49.44
C HIS A 215 10.40 9.98 49.72
N PHE A 216 9.34 10.78 49.97
CA PHE A 216 9.46 12.22 50.18
C PHE A 216 8.82 12.72 51.48
N GLY A 217 7.88 11.96 52.07
CA GLY A 217 7.17 12.38 53.27
C GLY A 217 6.57 13.78 53.13
N THR A 218 6.80 14.65 54.13
CA THR A 218 6.26 16.02 54.14
C THR A 218 6.97 16.98 53.18
N ALA A 219 7.99 16.54 52.44
CA ALA A 219 8.58 17.32 51.37
C ALA A 219 7.66 17.44 50.14
N VAL A 220 6.59 16.65 50.05
CA VAL A 220 5.57 16.78 49.00
C VAL A 220 4.18 16.93 49.60
N SER A 221 3.27 17.52 48.84
CA SER A 221 1.85 17.64 49.18
C SER A 221 1.01 17.51 47.93
N TYR A 222 -0.16 16.88 48.05
CA TYR A 222 -1.11 16.71 46.95
C TYR A 222 -2.55 16.92 47.44
N PRO A 223 -3.49 17.30 46.55
CA PRO A 223 -4.91 17.39 46.84
C PRO A 223 -5.50 16.06 47.31
N GLU A 224 -6.70 16.09 47.90
CA GLU A 224 -7.45 14.87 48.22
C GLU A 224 -7.67 14.02 46.96
N ARG A 225 -7.62 12.70 47.12
CA ARG A 225 -7.75 11.74 46.03
C ARG A 225 -8.98 12.03 45.15
N SER A 226 -8.77 12.03 43.83
CA SER A 226 -9.78 12.32 42.81
C SER A 226 -10.42 13.72 42.85
N SER A 227 -9.99 14.63 43.71
CA SER A 227 -10.55 16.00 43.76
C SER A 227 -10.19 16.85 42.55
N CYS A 228 -9.19 16.42 41.76
CA CYS A 228 -8.74 17.09 40.54
C CYS A 228 -9.11 16.35 39.25
N ASP A 229 -9.97 15.34 39.31
CA ASP A 229 -10.39 14.57 38.13
C ASP A 229 -11.40 15.34 37.27
N GLY A 230 -11.54 14.91 36.01
CA GLY A 230 -12.41 15.50 35.01
C GLY A 230 -12.30 17.03 34.89
N ALA A 231 -13.45 17.71 34.95
CA ALA A 231 -13.55 19.17 34.79
C ALA A 231 -12.90 19.98 35.93
N ALA A 232 -12.57 19.36 37.08
CA ALA A 232 -11.93 20.05 38.19
C ALA A 232 -10.42 20.29 37.96
N LEU A 233 -9.82 19.57 37.00
CA LEU A 233 -8.38 19.59 36.74
C LEU A 233 -7.84 21.00 36.49
N ALA A 234 -8.51 21.77 35.63
CA ALA A 234 -8.09 23.12 35.29
C ALA A 234 -7.97 24.02 36.53
N ALA A 235 -8.97 23.98 37.42
CA ALA A 235 -8.99 24.77 38.66
C ALA A 235 -7.91 24.31 39.65
N CYS A 236 -7.62 23.00 39.74
CA CYS A 236 -6.51 22.51 40.55
C CYS A 236 -5.15 23.06 40.10
N LEU A 237 -4.96 23.20 38.78
CA LEU A 237 -3.73 23.67 38.13
C LEU A 237 -3.60 25.20 38.08
N GLU A 238 -4.57 25.95 38.58
CA GLU A 238 -4.44 27.41 38.80
C GLU A 238 -3.58 27.73 40.03
N GLN A 239 -3.48 26.79 40.98
CA GLN A 239 -2.59 26.95 42.14
C GLN A 239 -1.13 26.67 41.73
N PRO A 240 -0.14 27.31 42.37
CA PRO A 240 1.28 27.04 42.10
C PRO A 240 1.58 25.54 42.25
N THR A 241 1.85 24.86 41.13
CA THR A 241 1.99 23.41 41.06
C THR A 241 3.36 23.07 40.49
N ASP A 242 4.12 22.22 41.19
CA ASP A 242 5.46 21.79 40.79
C ASP A 242 5.44 20.60 39.83
N LEU A 243 4.39 19.77 39.87
CA LEU A 243 4.24 18.59 39.01
C LEU A 243 2.77 18.20 38.85
N LEU A 244 2.35 17.87 37.63
CA LEU A 244 1.12 17.14 37.36
C LEU A 244 1.45 15.66 37.09
N ILE A 245 0.84 14.74 37.84
CA ILE A 245 0.83 13.31 37.52
C ILE A 245 -0.56 12.95 36.98
N VAL A 246 -0.61 12.40 35.76
CA VAL A 246 -1.86 12.14 35.05
C VAL A 246 -1.86 10.75 34.41
N SER A 247 -3.03 10.13 34.32
CA SER A 247 -3.25 8.90 33.55
C SER A 247 -4.42 9.06 32.58
N GLN A 248 -4.82 7.98 31.91
CA GLN A 248 -5.80 8.01 30.82
C GLN A 248 -7.23 7.67 31.26
N LYS A 249 -7.54 7.74 32.56
CA LYS A 249 -8.88 7.39 33.08
C LYS A 249 -9.81 8.62 33.08
N ALA A 250 -10.49 8.87 31.96
CA ALA A 250 -11.32 10.07 31.77
C ALA A 250 -12.57 10.20 32.69
N GLY A 251 -13.11 9.08 33.19
CA GLY A 251 -14.40 9.09 33.88
C GLY A 251 -15.54 9.56 32.97
N ASP A 252 -16.41 10.44 33.47
CA ASP A 252 -17.55 11.01 32.73
C ASP A 252 -17.23 12.36 32.03
N ALA A 253 -16.01 12.87 32.15
CA ALA A 253 -15.62 14.15 31.56
C ALA A 253 -15.21 14.01 30.08
N SER A 254 -15.33 15.08 29.29
CA SER A 254 -14.89 15.03 27.89
C SER A 254 -13.36 15.01 27.79
N VAL A 255 -12.86 14.26 26.81
CA VAL A 255 -11.43 14.16 26.47
C VAL A 255 -10.82 15.55 26.27
N ASP A 256 -11.49 16.41 25.49
CA ASP A 256 -11.02 17.78 25.19
C ASP A 256 -10.87 18.65 26.43
N THR A 257 -11.77 18.50 27.41
CA THR A 257 -11.72 19.28 28.65
C THR A 257 -10.46 18.97 29.44
N ILE A 258 -10.16 17.67 29.58
CA ILE A 258 -8.97 17.20 30.31
C ILE A 258 -7.71 17.56 29.53
N ASN A 259 -7.67 17.25 28.23
CA ASN A 259 -6.49 17.47 27.41
C ASN A 259 -6.13 18.96 27.29
N SER A 260 -7.13 19.84 27.15
CA SER A 260 -6.93 21.29 27.16
C SER A 260 -6.33 21.78 28.49
N ALA A 261 -6.80 21.26 29.62
CA ALA A 261 -6.25 21.62 30.93
C ALA A 261 -4.77 21.20 31.08
N VAL A 262 -4.41 20.03 30.55
CA VAL A 262 -3.01 19.54 30.51
C VAL A 262 -2.16 20.43 29.59
N LYS A 263 -2.61 20.68 28.36
CA LYS A 263 -1.94 21.58 27.41
C LYS A 263 -1.69 22.97 28.00
N ASP A 264 -2.71 23.56 28.61
CA ASP A 264 -2.61 24.88 29.24
C ASP A 264 -1.63 24.88 30.42
N ALA A 265 -1.58 23.80 31.20
CA ALA A 265 -0.63 23.67 32.30
C ALA A 265 0.82 23.55 31.79
N MET A 266 1.06 22.72 30.76
CA MET A 266 2.37 22.62 30.14
C MET A 266 2.81 23.94 29.49
N ASN A 267 1.90 24.68 28.85
CA ASN A 267 2.18 26.02 28.31
C ASN A 267 2.53 27.04 29.40
N ARG A 268 2.07 26.84 30.64
CA ARG A 268 2.50 27.62 31.82
C ARG A 268 3.82 27.12 32.44
N GLY A 269 4.43 26.08 31.88
CA GLY A 269 5.66 25.48 32.36
C GLY A 269 5.48 24.43 33.46
N ILE A 270 4.25 23.96 33.72
CA ILE A 270 4.00 22.88 34.68
C ILE A 270 4.44 21.55 34.05
N PRO A 271 5.37 20.81 34.67
CA PRO A 271 5.84 19.54 34.12
C PRO A 271 4.81 18.42 34.33
N VAL A 272 4.87 17.39 33.48
CA VAL A 272 3.88 16.30 33.45
C VAL A 272 4.55 14.92 33.56
N LEU A 273 4.11 14.13 34.52
CA LEU A 273 4.35 12.69 34.57
C LEU A 273 3.09 11.96 34.10
N TYR A 274 3.15 11.34 32.93
CA TYR A 274 2.11 10.46 32.43
C TYR A 274 2.40 9.02 32.83
N LEU A 275 1.48 8.39 33.56
CA LEU A 275 1.54 6.97 33.91
C LEU A 275 0.43 6.25 33.17
N HIS A 276 0.78 5.33 32.28
CA HIS A 276 -0.21 4.62 31.49
C HIS A 276 -1.02 3.65 32.38
N TRP A 277 -2.33 3.57 32.12
CA TRP A 277 -3.30 2.94 33.02
C TRP A 277 -3.24 1.40 32.97
N ASP A 278 -3.45 0.82 31.78
CA ASP A 278 -3.48 -0.62 31.52
C ASP A 278 -2.64 -0.95 30.27
N GLY A 279 -2.94 -2.02 29.53
CA GLY A 279 -2.27 -2.33 28.27
C GLY A 279 -2.83 -1.60 27.04
N GLY A 280 -4.03 -1.03 27.13
CA GLY A 280 -4.79 -0.51 26.00
C GLY A 280 -4.70 1.01 25.83
N LEU A 281 -5.10 1.50 24.65
CA LEU A 281 -5.16 2.94 24.36
C LEU A 281 -6.60 3.44 24.42
N THR A 282 -6.87 4.42 25.29
CA THR A 282 -8.15 5.14 25.32
C THR A 282 -8.08 6.44 24.51
N ASP A 283 -9.22 7.04 24.16
CA ASP A 283 -9.27 8.34 23.47
C ASP A 283 -8.53 9.44 24.26
N LEU A 284 -8.67 9.45 25.59
CA LEU A 284 -7.91 10.38 26.44
C LEU A 284 -6.40 10.06 26.39
N GLY A 285 -6.03 8.78 26.43
CA GLY A 285 -4.65 8.35 26.30
C GLY A 285 -4.02 8.80 24.98
N ALA A 286 -4.73 8.63 23.86
CA ALA A 286 -4.30 9.09 22.55
C ALA A 286 -4.08 10.62 22.53
N ALA A 287 -5.06 11.38 23.05
CA ALA A 287 -4.99 12.83 23.09
C ALA A 287 -3.85 13.38 24.01
N LEU A 288 -3.61 12.72 25.14
CA LEU A 288 -2.53 13.07 26.07
C LEU A 288 -1.16 12.69 25.49
N LEU A 289 -0.99 11.48 24.95
CA LEU A 289 0.27 11.05 24.36
C LEU A 289 0.66 11.93 23.17
N ASP A 290 -0.31 12.32 22.33
CA ASP A 290 -0.06 13.27 21.24
C ASP A 290 0.43 14.64 21.75
N THR A 291 -0.17 15.15 22.83
CA THR A 291 0.27 16.38 23.51
C THR A 291 1.71 16.27 24.03
N LEU A 292 2.13 15.08 24.43
CA LEU A 292 3.48 14.78 24.91
C LEU A 292 4.44 14.40 23.77
N ASN A 293 4.02 14.46 22.51
CA ASN A 293 4.79 13.97 21.37
C ASN A 293 5.29 12.52 21.56
N VAL A 294 4.41 11.65 22.05
CA VAL A 294 4.66 10.21 22.24
C VAL A 294 3.60 9.43 21.46
N ASP A 295 4.01 8.35 20.81
CA ASP A 295 3.11 7.44 20.14
C ASP A 295 2.89 6.18 21.00
N TYR A 296 1.65 5.68 21.02
CA TYR A 296 1.37 4.34 21.51
C TYR A 296 1.83 3.33 20.45
N HIS A 297 2.47 2.24 20.89
CA HIS A 297 2.95 1.21 19.98
C HIS A 297 2.19 -0.11 20.15
N HIS A 298 2.23 -0.73 21.33
CA HIS A 298 1.61 -2.05 21.55
C HIS A 298 1.18 -2.27 23.01
N ASP A 299 0.24 -3.19 23.18
CA ASP A 299 -0.12 -3.78 24.47
C ASP A 299 0.95 -4.82 24.90
N ASN A 300 1.34 -4.81 26.17
CA ASN A 300 2.26 -5.80 26.75
C ASN A 300 1.59 -7.13 27.12
N TYR A 301 0.28 -7.29 26.93
CA TYR A 301 -0.48 -8.49 27.28
C TYR A 301 0.13 -9.79 26.73
N TRP A 302 0.48 -9.75 25.43
CA TRP A 302 1.05 -10.89 24.69
C TRP A 302 2.57 -10.85 24.56
N HIS A 303 3.24 -9.93 25.26
CA HIS A 303 4.70 -9.78 25.22
C HIS A 303 5.36 -9.99 26.58
N ARG A 304 4.72 -9.52 27.66
CA ARG A 304 5.23 -9.61 29.04
C ARG A 304 6.69 -9.17 29.15
N VAL A 305 7.08 -8.16 28.38
CA VAL A 305 8.45 -7.62 28.40
C VAL A 305 8.61 -6.58 29.51
N GLY A 306 9.84 -6.38 29.96
CA GLY A 306 10.19 -5.37 30.96
C GLY A 306 11.70 -5.26 31.14
N LEU A 307 12.14 -4.89 32.34
CA LEU A 307 13.54 -4.61 32.66
C LEU A 307 14.09 -5.63 33.67
N SER A 308 15.25 -6.19 33.36
CA SER A 308 16.02 -7.01 34.30
C SER A 308 17.49 -6.65 34.21
N ALA A 309 18.05 -6.15 35.31
CA ALA A 309 19.44 -5.68 35.38
C ALA A 309 19.84 -4.77 34.19
N TYR A 310 18.90 -3.92 33.75
CA TYR A 310 19.02 -3.07 32.58
C TYR A 310 20.00 -1.92 32.85
N ASP A 311 21.00 -1.78 31.99
CA ASP A 311 21.91 -0.64 31.98
C ASP A 311 21.34 0.45 31.06
N PRO A 312 20.83 1.56 31.62
CA PRO A 312 20.24 2.60 30.80
C PRO A 312 21.27 3.23 29.86
N ALA A 313 22.58 3.23 30.20
CA ALA A 313 23.63 3.91 29.43
C ALA A 313 23.70 3.48 27.95
N SER A 314 23.11 2.33 27.63
CA SER A 314 22.91 1.82 26.27
C SER A 314 22.09 2.73 25.34
N LEU A 315 21.35 3.72 25.87
CA LEU A 315 20.52 4.65 25.08
C LEU A 315 21.20 5.98 24.75
N VAL A 316 22.35 6.29 25.35
CA VAL A 316 23.04 7.57 25.15
C VAL A 316 23.46 7.74 23.69
N ASP A 317 23.19 8.93 23.12
CA ASP A 317 23.59 9.37 21.78
C ASP A 317 23.16 8.41 20.63
N ARG A 318 22.15 7.58 20.88
CA ARG A 318 21.62 6.60 19.92
C ARG A 318 20.59 7.25 18.99
N LEU A 319 20.74 7.02 17.69
CA LEU A 319 19.71 7.35 16.71
C LEU A 319 18.71 6.19 16.55
N PRO A 320 17.41 6.46 16.41
CA PRO A 320 16.45 5.48 15.94
C PRO A 320 16.91 4.90 14.60
N ALA A 321 16.70 3.59 14.39
CA ALA A 321 17.22 2.90 13.20
C ALA A 321 16.80 3.56 11.86
N PRO A 322 15.53 4.01 11.66
CA PRO A 322 15.14 4.70 10.44
C PRO A 322 15.90 6.03 10.23
N ILE A 323 16.10 6.81 11.30
CA ILE A 323 16.83 8.09 11.23
C ILE A 323 18.32 7.85 10.98
N ASN A 324 18.91 6.82 11.58
CA ASN A 324 20.28 6.45 11.31
C ASN A 324 20.48 6.03 9.84
N ALA A 325 19.53 5.29 9.27
CA ALA A 325 19.56 4.90 7.87
C ALA A 325 19.47 6.13 6.94
N ILE A 326 18.62 7.12 7.27
CA ILE A 326 18.55 8.41 6.56
C ILE A 326 19.87 9.18 6.67
N ARG A 327 20.48 9.22 7.86
CA ARG A 327 21.80 9.84 8.06
C ARG A 327 22.87 9.18 7.19
N THR A 328 22.90 7.86 7.15
CA THR A 328 23.81 7.08 6.29
C THR A 328 23.60 7.45 4.82
N LEU A 329 22.34 7.45 4.35
CA LEU A 329 21.97 7.84 2.98
C LEU A 329 22.47 9.25 2.64
N LEU A 330 22.18 10.24 3.48
CA LEU A 330 22.61 11.63 3.28
C LEU A 330 24.13 11.77 3.27
N THR A 331 24.83 11.03 4.15
CA THR A 331 26.29 11.05 4.22
C THR A 331 26.91 10.50 2.94
N HIS A 332 26.44 9.33 2.47
CA HIS A 332 26.94 8.74 1.23
C HIS A 332 26.64 9.61 0.01
N TRP A 333 25.45 10.21 -0.05
CA TRP A 333 25.08 11.12 -1.12
C TRP A 333 25.94 12.39 -1.14
N LYS A 334 26.09 13.04 0.02
CA LYS A 334 26.92 14.25 0.17
C LYS A 334 28.37 14.00 -0.21
N ASP A 335 28.93 12.89 0.25
CA ASP A 335 30.35 12.56 0.07
C ASP A 335 30.64 11.83 -1.24
N ASN A 336 29.61 11.54 -2.05
CA ASN A 336 29.67 10.71 -3.24
C ASN A 336 30.42 9.38 -2.99
N SER A 337 30.01 8.66 -1.95
CA SER A 337 30.75 7.53 -1.39
C SER A 337 29.96 6.22 -1.34
N PHE A 338 28.91 6.10 -2.17
CA PHE A 338 28.21 4.83 -2.35
C PHE A 338 29.15 3.78 -2.96
N SER A 339 29.13 2.58 -2.39
CA SER A 339 29.82 1.41 -2.93
C SER A 339 28.90 0.47 -3.70
N VAL A 340 27.59 0.66 -3.60
CA VAL A 340 26.59 -0.09 -4.39
C VAL A 340 26.80 0.13 -5.89
N ASP A 341 26.99 -0.96 -6.63
CA ASP A 341 26.94 -1.00 -8.10
C ASP A 341 25.68 -1.75 -8.55
N PRO A 342 24.68 -1.06 -9.14
CA PRO A 342 23.46 -1.72 -9.61
C PRO A 342 23.72 -2.71 -10.76
N ASN A 343 24.85 -2.64 -11.47
CA ASN A 343 25.19 -3.64 -12.50
C ASN A 343 25.60 -4.99 -11.90
N GLU A 344 26.14 -4.99 -10.68
CA GLU A 344 26.46 -6.21 -9.94
C GLU A 344 25.22 -6.78 -9.21
N CYS A 345 24.14 -5.98 -9.12
CA CYS A 345 22.92 -6.31 -8.41
C CYS A 345 21.77 -6.53 -9.40
N GLN A 346 21.40 -7.79 -9.69
CA GLN A 346 20.23 -8.11 -10.53
C GLN A 346 18.88 -7.67 -9.91
N THR A 347 18.88 -7.37 -8.62
CA THR A 347 17.78 -6.88 -7.79
C THR A 347 18.37 -6.18 -6.56
N GLU A 348 17.55 -5.78 -5.60
CA GLU A 348 18.00 -5.20 -4.34
C GLU A 348 18.90 -6.19 -3.57
N CYS A 349 20.20 -5.86 -3.45
CA CYS A 349 21.25 -6.66 -2.83
C CYS A 349 21.64 -6.13 -1.43
N ASP A 350 22.44 -6.87 -0.65
CA ASP A 350 22.79 -6.48 0.73
C ASP A 350 23.47 -5.10 0.82
N THR A 351 24.40 -4.80 -0.09
CA THR A 351 25.06 -3.49 -0.17
C THR A 351 24.06 -2.38 -0.50
N TYR A 352 23.14 -2.63 -1.44
CA TYR A 352 22.04 -1.71 -1.74
C TYR A 352 21.22 -1.43 -0.48
N GLN A 353 20.79 -2.46 0.25
CA GLN A 353 19.97 -2.28 1.46
C GLN A 353 20.70 -1.48 2.54
N THR A 354 21.98 -1.76 2.75
CA THR A 354 22.76 -1.18 3.86
C THR A 354 23.08 0.30 3.63
N GLU A 355 23.42 0.70 2.40
CA GLU A 355 23.85 2.07 2.10
C GLU A 355 22.72 2.97 1.57
N LEU A 356 21.74 2.39 0.88
CA LEU A 356 20.72 3.12 0.12
C LEU A 356 19.29 2.73 0.55
N GLY A 357 18.91 1.47 0.34
CA GLY A 357 17.55 0.96 0.47
C GLY A 357 16.90 1.22 1.84
N ALA A 358 17.62 1.00 2.94
CA ALA A 358 17.07 1.25 4.28
C ALA A 358 16.72 2.73 4.51
N GLY A 359 17.55 3.66 4.04
CA GLY A 359 17.29 5.10 4.13
C GLY A 359 16.15 5.55 3.21
N LEU A 360 16.11 5.02 1.99
CA LEU A 360 15.02 5.28 1.03
C LEU A 360 13.67 4.82 1.57
N ASN A 361 13.58 3.59 2.10
CA ASN A 361 12.36 3.06 2.70
C ASN A 361 11.92 3.90 3.90
N ALA A 362 12.85 4.30 4.78
CA ALA A 362 12.54 5.16 5.92
C ALA A 362 11.96 6.53 5.50
N LEU A 363 12.48 7.15 4.43
CA LEU A 363 11.91 8.38 3.87
C LEU A 363 10.50 8.16 3.34
N LYS A 364 10.36 7.14 2.50
CA LYS A 364 9.10 6.83 1.84
C LYS A 364 8.00 6.50 2.84
N ASP A 365 8.29 5.66 3.83
CA ASP A 365 7.32 5.25 4.84
C ASP A 365 6.84 6.46 5.66
N ARG A 366 7.75 7.38 6.01
CA ARG A 366 7.38 8.59 6.74
C ARG A 366 6.54 9.54 5.89
N PHE A 367 6.93 9.82 4.65
CA PHE A 367 6.15 10.71 3.78
C PHE A 367 4.78 10.11 3.43
N ASN A 368 4.72 8.80 3.18
CA ASN A 368 3.46 8.08 3.02
C ASN A 368 2.53 8.25 4.22
N THR A 369 3.06 8.09 5.44
CA THR A 369 2.27 8.24 6.68
C THR A 369 1.74 9.68 6.79
N LEU A 370 2.60 10.67 6.57
CA LEU A 370 2.21 12.08 6.61
C LEU A 370 1.15 12.42 5.56
N ASP A 371 1.25 11.83 4.37
CA ASP A 371 0.25 12.00 3.31
C ASP A 371 -1.08 11.33 3.65
N GLN A 372 -1.06 10.08 4.15
CA GLN A 372 -2.27 9.38 4.58
C GLN A 372 -3.02 10.16 5.67
N ASP A 373 -2.27 10.71 6.62
CA ASP A 373 -2.82 11.54 7.71
C ASP A 373 -3.16 12.98 7.27
N SER A 374 -2.96 13.31 5.98
CA SER A 374 -3.14 14.67 5.42
C SER A 374 -2.39 15.76 6.20
N LYS A 375 -1.27 15.40 6.84
CA LYS A 375 -0.44 16.32 7.63
C LYS A 375 0.34 17.22 6.71
N ARG A 376 0.41 18.52 7.05
CA ARG A 376 1.09 19.55 6.25
C ARG A 376 2.43 19.93 6.87
N LEU A 377 3.53 19.52 6.25
CA LEU A 377 4.89 19.82 6.74
C LEU A 377 5.25 21.30 6.64
N PHE A 378 4.67 22.04 5.71
CA PHE A 378 4.93 23.47 5.51
C PHE A 378 3.69 24.24 6.00
N GLY A 379 3.71 24.69 7.26
CA GLY A 379 2.55 25.28 7.96
C GLY A 379 2.82 25.57 9.44
N ASP A 380 1.80 25.42 10.29
CA ASP A 380 1.87 25.72 11.74
C ASP A 380 2.37 24.53 12.60
N ASP A 381 2.26 23.29 12.09
CA ASP A 381 2.75 22.06 12.73
C ASP A 381 3.92 21.51 11.91
N THR A 382 5.15 21.84 12.31
CA THR A 382 6.34 21.65 11.46
C THR A 382 7.41 20.80 12.13
N ASP A 383 7.92 19.83 11.38
CA ASP A 383 9.16 19.15 11.72
C ASP A 383 10.24 19.52 10.72
N ARG A 384 11.20 20.34 11.17
CA ARG A 384 12.31 20.82 10.37
C ARG A 384 13.11 19.71 9.68
N VAL A 385 13.30 18.55 10.30
CA VAL A 385 14.00 17.42 9.66
C VAL A 385 13.27 16.98 8.40
N TRP A 386 11.96 16.76 8.51
CA TRP A 386 11.16 16.26 7.39
C TRP A 386 10.92 17.34 6.33
N GLN A 387 10.84 18.62 6.71
CA GLN A 387 10.82 19.72 5.75
C GLN A 387 12.12 19.76 4.92
N LEU A 388 13.28 19.67 5.57
CA LEU A 388 14.58 19.65 4.88
C LEU A 388 14.69 18.45 3.94
N LEU A 389 14.28 17.27 4.38
CA LEU A 389 14.31 16.04 3.58
C LEU A 389 13.36 16.11 2.38
N ALA A 390 12.17 16.69 2.53
CA ALA A 390 11.22 16.88 1.42
C ALA A 390 11.80 17.83 0.36
N LEU A 391 12.39 18.96 0.79
CA LEU A 391 13.03 19.91 -0.11
C LEU A 391 14.30 19.34 -0.77
N TRP A 392 15.09 18.55 -0.04
CA TRP A 392 16.26 17.85 -0.59
C TRP A 392 15.83 16.87 -1.68
N GLY A 393 14.78 16.08 -1.41
CA GLY A 393 14.17 15.17 -2.37
C GLY A 393 13.66 15.87 -3.63
N ASP A 394 12.99 17.01 -3.48
CA ASP A 394 12.58 17.86 -4.60
C ASP A 394 13.77 18.36 -5.43
N ALA A 395 14.83 18.82 -4.77
CA ALA A 395 16.02 19.31 -5.43
C ALA A 395 16.72 18.21 -6.23
N VAL A 396 16.84 17.00 -5.68
CA VAL A 396 17.36 15.83 -6.39
C VAL A 396 16.46 15.48 -7.57
N ARG A 397 15.14 15.38 -7.36
CA ARG A 397 14.15 15.05 -8.40
C ARG A 397 14.17 16.02 -9.57
N HIS A 398 14.41 17.31 -9.31
CA HIS A 398 14.46 18.31 -10.37
C HIS A 398 15.59 18.03 -11.37
N GLU A 399 16.71 17.47 -10.93
CA GLU A 399 17.88 17.19 -11.78
C GLU A 399 17.86 15.80 -12.44
N VAL A 400 16.97 14.90 -12.02
CA VAL A 400 16.88 13.54 -12.60
C VAL A 400 16.54 13.58 -14.08
N ARG A 401 17.19 12.70 -14.85
CA ARG A 401 16.85 12.31 -16.22
C ARG A 401 16.79 10.81 -16.29
N TYR A 402 15.73 10.28 -16.89
CA TYR A 402 15.52 8.84 -17.00
C TYR A 402 16.15 8.24 -18.26
N ASP A 403 16.29 9.03 -19.32
CA ASP A 403 16.87 8.58 -20.58
C ASP A 403 18.29 9.17 -20.83
N PRO A 404 19.36 8.34 -20.84
CA PRO A 404 19.43 6.96 -20.34
C PRO A 404 20.07 6.87 -18.95
N ILE A 405 19.33 6.32 -17.98
CA ILE A 405 19.91 5.70 -16.76
C ILE A 405 20.43 4.31 -17.08
N VAL A 406 19.69 3.56 -17.90
CA VAL A 406 20.10 2.28 -18.45
C VAL A 406 20.33 2.48 -19.94
N ASP A 407 21.52 2.17 -20.43
CA ASP A 407 21.86 2.34 -21.84
C ASP A 407 21.43 1.15 -22.72
N ASP A 408 21.60 1.28 -24.04
CA ASP A 408 21.25 0.25 -25.02
C ASP A 408 22.02 -1.08 -24.85
N SER A 409 23.03 -1.12 -23.98
CA SER A 409 23.80 -2.33 -23.65
C SER A 409 23.39 -2.95 -22.31
N ASP A 410 22.25 -2.53 -21.75
CA ASP A 410 21.74 -2.90 -20.43
C ASP A 410 22.69 -2.51 -19.28
N THR A 411 23.57 -1.51 -19.49
CA THR A 411 24.47 -1.00 -18.44
C THR A 411 23.78 0.14 -17.69
N ILE A 412 23.81 0.08 -16.36
CA ILE A 412 23.20 1.05 -15.47
C ILE A 412 24.24 2.10 -15.04
N ASP A 413 23.96 3.38 -15.22
CA ASP A 413 24.71 4.46 -14.56
C ASP A 413 24.37 4.47 -13.06
N ALA A 414 25.33 4.06 -12.24
CA ALA A 414 25.14 3.94 -10.79
C ALA A 414 24.72 5.25 -10.13
N GLN A 415 25.31 6.39 -10.52
CA GLN A 415 25.01 7.68 -9.91
C GLN A 415 23.61 8.18 -10.32
N ALA A 416 23.25 7.99 -11.59
CA ALA A 416 21.92 8.34 -12.08
C ALA A 416 20.84 7.45 -11.44
N PHE A 417 21.11 6.15 -11.30
CA PHE A 417 20.24 5.20 -10.60
C PHE A 417 20.01 5.59 -9.12
N ILE A 418 21.07 5.96 -8.40
CA ILE A 418 20.99 6.40 -7.00
C ILE A 418 20.14 7.66 -6.89
N ASN A 419 20.38 8.67 -7.73
CA ASN A 419 19.63 9.93 -7.70
C ASN A 419 18.16 9.75 -8.08
N ALA A 420 17.86 8.91 -9.08
CA ALA A 420 16.49 8.57 -9.45
C ALA A 420 15.77 7.82 -8.30
N SER A 421 16.48 6.90 -7.63
CA SER A 421 15.94 6.20 -6.46
C SER A 421 15.65 7.16 -5.30
N ILE A 422 16.57 8.08 -5.00
CA ILE A 422 16.35 9.12 -3.98
C ILE A 422 15.11 9.95 -4.31
N ALA A 423 15.03 10.44 -5.55
CA ALA A 423 13.86 11.18 -6.01
C ALA A 423 12.59 10.38 -5.79
N ASP A 424 12.48 9.16 -6.31
CA ASP A 424 11.22 8.40 -6.26
C ASP A 424 10.76 8.05 -4.85
N TYR A 425 11.68 7.82 -3.91
CA TYR A 425 11.33 7.47 -2.52
C TYR A 425 11.07 8.70 -1.63
N SER A 426 11.31 9.91 -2.13
CA SER A 426 11.16 11.16 -1.36
C SER A 426 9.96 12.01 -1.78
N VAL A 427 8.92 11.40 -2.37
CA VAL A 427 7.70 12.11 -2.80
C VAL A 427 6.79 12.33 -1.60
N TYR A 428 6.29 13.56 -1.45
CA TYR A 428 5.34 13.95 -0.39
C TYR A 428 4.34 14.96 -0.96
N LEU A 429 3.04 14.68 -0.89
CA LEU A 429 2.00 15.33 -1.72
C LEU A 429 1.13 16.35 -0.99
N SER A 430 1.05 16.29 0.35
CA SER A 430 0.21 17.16 1.19
C SER A 430 0.76 18.59 1.31
N ARG A 431 0.84 19.27 0.17
CA ARG A 431 1.48 20.57 -0.03
C ARG A 431 0.62 21.44 -0.94
N ASP A 432 0.70 22.75 -0.76
CA ASP A 432 0.07 23.67 -1.71
C ASP A 432 0.75 23.64 -3.07
N TRP A 433 2.07 23.44 -3.10
CA TRP A 433 2.84 23.51 -4.34
C TRP A 433 4.08 22.64 -4.27
N GLN A 434 4.46 22.08 -5.43
CA GLN A 434 5.70 21.35 -5.63
C GLN A 434 6.37 21.71 -6.96
N PRO A 435 7.71 21.66 -7.03
CA PRO A 435 8.42 21.84 -8.30
C PRO A 435 8.11 20.70 -9.28
N VAL A 436 7.93 21.07 -10.54
CA VAL A 436 7.82 20.10 -11.63
C VAL A 436 9.22 19.52 -11.92
N PRO A 437 9.38 18.18 -12.00
CA PRO A 437 10.61 17.55 -12.46
C PRO A 437 10.96 17.99 -13.89
N GLN A 438 12.23 17.93 -14.25
CA GLN A 438 12.63 18.22 -15.62
C GLN A 438 12.28 17.08 -16.58
N ASP A 439 12.14 15.85 -16.08
CA ASP A 439 11.87 14.65 -16.85
C ASP A 439 11.01 13.64 -16.06
N LEU A 440 10.02 13.04 -16.72
CA LEU A 440 9.22 11.91 -16.21
C LEU A 440 9.41 10.65 -17.06
N GLY A 441 10.40 10.66 -17.93
CA GLY A 441 10.74 9.58 -18.84
C GLY A 441 9.59 9.28 -19.78
N ASN A 442 9.28 7.99 -19.94
CA ASN A 442 8.20 7.56 -20.83
C ASN A 442 6.82 7.49 -20.16
N PHE A 443 6.64 8.04 -18.95
CA PHE A 443 5.35 8.07 -18.27
C PHE A 443 4.45 9.22 -18.74
N SER A 444 4.98 10.45 -18.79
CA SER A 444 4.21 11.66 -19.12
C SER A 444 5.16 12.81 -19.53
N ARG A 445 4.65 13.83 -20.21
CA ARG A 445 5.31 15.13 -20.34
C ARG A 445 5.32 15.86 -18.99
N THR A 446 6.19 16.86 -18.87
CA THR A 446 6.26 17.75 -17.70
C THR A 446 5.57 19.10 -17.95
N ASP A 447 5.52 19.55 -19.21
CA ASP A 447 4.91 20.83 -19.59
C ASP A 447 3.43 20.69 -19.96
N PHE A 448 2.57 21.22 -19.08
CA PHE A 448 1.14 21.41 -19.30
C PHE A 448 0.74 22.89 -19.26
N GLY A 449 1.66 23.83 -19.48
CA GLY A 449 1.40 25.27 -19.35
C GLY A 449 0.33 25.83 -20.30
N HIS A 450 -0.05 25.06 -21.32
CA HIS A 450 -1.16 25.37 -22.23
C HIS A 450 -2.54 24.95 -21.67
N VAL A 451 -2.59 24.07 -20.67
CA VAL A 451 -3.81 23.62 -20.00
C VAL A 451 -4.12 24.55 -18.83
N THR A 452 -5.36 25.05 -18.75
CA THR A 452 -5.83 25.86 -17.63
C THR A 452 -6.60 24.98 -16.65
N GLY A 453 -6.23 25.04 -15.35
CA GLY A 453 -6.95 24.34 -14.29
C GLY A 453 -8.42 24.77 -14.21
N ALA A 454 -9.30 23.79 -14.03
CA ALA A 454 -10.75 23.97 -13.97
C ALA A 454 -11.30 23.57 -12.60
N THR A 455 -12.53 24.01 -12.32
CA THR A 455 -13.36 23.48 -11.24
C THR A 455 -14.38 22.53 -11.86
N VAL A 456 -14.38 21.27 -11.42
CA VAL A 456 -15.29 20.22 -11.90
C VAL A 456 -16.01 19.63 -10.70
N THR A 457 -17.29 19.31 -10.87
CA THR A 457 -18.05 18.53 -9.88
C THR A 457 -18.47 17.22 -10.52
N THR A 458 -17.97 16.12 -9.98
CA THR A 458 -18.25 14.77 -10.49
C THR A 458 -19.27 14.11 -9.56
N ASN A 459 -20.29 13.51 -10.15
CA ASN A 459 -21.23 12.64 -9.44
C ASN A 459 -20.85 11.19 -9.76
N LEU A 460 -20.52 10.42 -8.73
CA LEU A 460 -20.16 9.02 -8.84
C LEU A 460 -21.21 8.16 -8.16
N THR A 461 -21.40 6.95 -8.67
CA THR A 461 -22.00 5.86 -7.89
C THR A 461 -20.86 5.04 -7.33
N SER A 462 -20.78 4.91 -6.01
CA SER A 462 -19.69 4.19 -5.36
C SER A 462 -19.64 2.75 -5.85
N ARG A 463 -18.43 2.29 -6.18
CA ARG A 463 -18.17 0.90 -6.56
C ARG A 463 -16.73 0.55 -6.20
N ARG A 464 -16.55 -0.62 -5.61
CA ARG A 464 -15.23 -1.21 -5.31
C ARG A 464 -14.54 -1.69 -6.58
N PRO A 465 -13.20 -1.73 -6.62
CA PRO A 465 -12.31 -1.16 -5.60
C PRO A 465 -12.18 0.36 -5.74
N PHE A 466 -12.41 0.94 -6.91
CA PHE A 466 -12.40 2.40 -7.16
C PHE A 466 -13.07 2.77 -8.49
N ARG A 467 -13.21 4.08 -8.75
CA ARG A 467 -13.70 4.66 -10.01
C ARG A 467 -12.79 5.80 -10.49
N ALA A 468 -12.61 5.88 -11.81
CA ALA A 468 -12.04 7.05 -12.47
C ALA A 468 -13.00 8.26 -12.41
N THR A 469 -12.43 9.46 -12.33
CA THR A 469 -13.20 10.70 -12.09
C THR A 469 -13.29 11.63 -13.29
N GLY A 470 -12.43 11.44 -14.29
CA GLY A 470 -12.18 12.40 -15.37
C GLY A 470 -11.32 13.60 -14.97
N ALA A 471 -11.05 13.82 -13.68
CA ALA A 471 -10.19 14.88 -13.18
C ALA A 471 -8.71 14.47 -13.25
N TYR A 472 -7.83 15.43 -13.52
CA TYR A 472 -6.39 15.22 -13.70
C TYR A 472 -5.57 16.21 -12.88
N VAL A 473 -4.62 15.73 -12.09
CA VAL A 473 -3.66 16.60 -11.40
C VAL A 473 -2.61 17.07 -12.39
N LEU A 474 -2.51 18.38 -12.61
CA LEU A 474 -1.43 18.94 -13.42
C LEU A 474 -0.12 18.94 -12.62
N PRO A 475 1.02 18.50 -13.19
CA PRO A 475 2.30 18.45 -12.48
C PRO A 475 2.64 19.79 -11.80
N GLY A 476 2.97 19.73 -10.51
CA GLY A 476 3.37 20.86 -9.68
C GLY A 476 2.29 21.92 -9.43
N GLN A 477 1.03 21.68 -9.82
CA GLN A 477 -0.08 22.58 -9.51
C GLN A 477 -0.84 22.14 -8.27
N THR A 478 -1.48 23.10 -7.61
CA THR A 478 -2.35 22.85 -6.46
C THR A 478 -3.68 22.29 -6.92
N VAL A 479 -4.15 21.24 -6.26
CA VAL A 479 -5.52 20.72 -6.40
C VAL A 479 -6.19 20.76 -5.04
N THR A 480 -7.44 21.20 -5.01
CA THR A 480 -8.31 21.07 -3.82
C THR A 480 -9.48 20.16 -4.15
N VAL A 481 -9.75 19.19 -3.27
CA VAL A 481 -10.80 18.19 -3.41
C VAL A 481 -11.72 18.30 -2.22
N THR A 482 -13.03 18.36 -2.45
CA THR A 482 -14.02 18.42 -1.37
C THR A 482 -15.15 17.45 -1.69
N ARG A 483 -15.39 16.51 -0.79
CA ARG A 483 -16.59 15.67 -0.81
C ARG A 483 -17.79 16.50 -0.35
N LEU A 484 -18.85 16.53 -1.14
CA LEU A 484 -20.01 17.40 -0.95
C LEU A 484 -21.25 16.68 -0.40
N ASP A 485 -21.32 15.36 -0.53
CA ASP A 485 -22.36 14.53 0.07
C ASP A 485 -22.01 14.13 1.52
N ASN A 486 -22.93 13.45 2.20
CA ASN A 486 -22.72 12.87 3.53
C ASN A 486 -23.13 11.38 3.54
N GLU A 487 -22.93 10.67 2.42
CA GLU A 487 -23.23 9.23 2.36
C GLU A 487 -22.34 8.46 3.34
N PRO A 488 -22.85 7.41 4.00
CA PRO A 488 -22.08 6.62 4.96
C PRO A 488 -21.16 5.61 4.25
N VAL A 489 -20.29 6.09 3.37
CA VAL A 489 -19.31 5.30 2.62
C VAL A 489 -17.92 5.91 2.81
N GLU A 490 -16.96 5.10 3.23
CA GLU A 490 -15.56 5.53 3.30
C GLU A 490 -15.08 5.79 1.88
N THR A 491 -14.47 6.96 1.68
CA THR A 491 -14.10 7.47 0.36
C THR A 491 -12.65 7.90 0.43
N GLU A 492 -11.80 7.30 -0.42
CA GLU A 492 -10.38 7.63 -0.46
C GLU A 492 -9.97 8.11 -1.85
N LEU A 493 -9.16 9.16 -1.93
CA LEU A 493 -8.55 9.64 -3.16
C LEU A 493 -7.17 9.04 -3.38
N PHE A 494 -6.84 8.70 -4.62
CA PHE A 494 -5.44 8.49 -5.03
C PHE A 494 -5.23 8.94 -6.49
N ILE A 495 -3.97 9.21 -6.84
CA ILE A 495 -3.55 9.66 -8.16
C ILE A 495 -2.86 8.50 -8.87
N ASN A 496 -3.15 8.30 -10.15
CA ASN A 496 -2.61 7.25 -11.03
C ASN A 496 -2.95 5.81 -10.62
N THR A 497 -2.79 4.87 -11.56
CA THR A 497 -3.15 3.46 -11.39
C THR A 497 -1.97 2.50 -11.58
N GLN A 498 -0.79 3.00 -11.96
CA GLN A 498 0.38 2.17 -12.23
C GLN A 498 0.85 1.45 -10.96
N ARG A 499 1.05 0.14 -11.08
CA ARG A 499 1.70 -0.68 -10.06
C ARG A 499 3.20 -0.41 -10.08
N SER A 500 3.84 -0.37 -8.92
CA SER A 500 5.25 0.04 -8.80
C SER A 500 6.23 -0.86 -9.56
N GLY A 501 5.87 -2.13 -9.81
CA GLY A 501 6.69 -3.04 -10.60
C GLY A 501 6.66 -2.77 -12.10
N ALA A 502 5.76 -1.89 -12.60
CA ALA A 502 5.78 -1.41 -13.98
C ALA A 502 6.98 -0.51 -14.28
N THR A 503 7.72 -0.08 -13.25
CA THR A 503 9.03 0.57 -13.38
C THR A 503 10.13 -0.44 -13.06
N HIS A 504 10.80 -0.92 -14.10
CA HIS A 504 11.83 -1.95 -14.00
C HIS A 504 13.19 -1.35 -13.66
N ALA A 505 13.38 -0.83 -12.44
CA ALA A 505 14.55 -0.03 -12.08
C ALA A 505 15.92 -0.72 -12.34
N PHE A 506 16.00 -2.05 -12.27
CA PHE A 506 17.24 -2.81 -12.51
C PHE A 506 17.37 -3.35 -13.94
N GLN A 507 16.43 -3.03 -14.84
CA GLN A 507 16.44 -3.49 -16.24
C GLN A 507 16.22 -2.36 -17.25
N SER A 508 15.33 -1.41 -16.95
CA SER A 508 14.99 -0.26 -17.79
C SER A 508 14.42 0.87 -16.92
N TYR A 509 15.27 1.53 -16.13
CA TYR A 509 14.85 2.64 -15.27
C TYR A 509 14.55 3.91 -16.08
N ASN A 510 13.40 3.93 -16.73
CA ASN A 510 13.03 4.91 -17.76
C ASN A 510 11.85 5.82 -17.38
N ARG A 511 11.46 5.84 -16.10
CA ARG A 511 10.35 6.62 -15.51
C ARG A 511 10.41 6.55 -13.98
N PRO A 512 9.67 7.41 -13.25
CA PRO A 512 9.49 7.28 -11.80
C PRO A 512 8.93 5.92 -11.35
N LYS A 513 9.37 5.42 -10.20
CA LYS A 513 8.98 4.12 -9.63
C LYS A 513 7.60 4.12 -8.97
N PHE A 514 7.28 5.15 -8.20
CA PHE A 514 6.03 5.24 -7.44
C PHE A 514 5.08 6.28 -8.07
N LEU A 515 4.56 5.94 -9.25
CA LEU A 515 3.65 6.79 -10.00
C LEU A 515 2.28 6.92 -9.34
N ARG A 516 1.79 5.82 -8.74
CA ARG A 516 0.57 5.80 -7.94
C ARG A 516 0.83 6.37 -6.55
N SER A 517 0.03 7.35 -6.14
CA SER A 517 0.11 7.93 -4.80
C SER A 517 -0.39 6.95 -3.73
N VAL A 518 -0.15 7.29 -2.45
CA VAL A 518 -0.94 6.75 -1.35
C VAL A 518 -2.42 7.15 -1.50
N ARG A 519 -3.25 6.56 -0.65
CA ARG A 519 -4.65 6.93 -0.50
C ARG A 519 -4.81 8.02 0.56
N PHE A 520 -5.70 8.96 0.31
CA PHE A 520 -6.05 10.07 1.20
C PHE A 520 -7.53 9.96 1.55
N ASP A 521 -7.86 9.99 2.83
CA ASP A 521 -9.26 9.99 3.26
C ASP A 521 -9.97 11.27 2.82
N LEU A 522 -11.21 11.14 2.35
CA LEU A 522 -12.08 12.26 1.97
C LEU A 522 -13.29 12.33 2.89
N GLU A 523 -13.13 13.10 3.97
CA GLU A 523 -14.23 13.39 4.89
C GLU A 523 -15.27 14.35 4.27
N PRO A 524 -16.57 14.15 4.55
CA PRO A 524 -17.63 15.05 4.11
C PRO A 524 -17.39 16.52 4.48
N ASN A 525 -17.39 17.39 3.47
CA ASN A 525 -17.23 18.85 3.58
C ASN A 525 -15.86 19.32 4.09
N GLU A 526 -14.88 18.43 4.24
CA GLU A 526 -13.51 18.78 4.59
C GLU A 526 -12.66 18.88 3.31
N PRO A 527 -12.05 20.05 3.01
CA PRO A 527 -11.24 20.20 1.82
C PRO A 527 -9.85 19.55 2.01
N LEU A 528 -9.48 18.66 1.10
CA LEU A 528 -8.14 18.11 0.96
C LEU A 528 -7.36 18.91 -0.10
N THR A 529 -6.20 19.46 0.26
CA THR A 529 -5.33 20.20 -0.66
C THR A 529 -4.02 19.45 -0.89
N LEU A 530 -3.69 19.22 -2.16
CA LEU A 530 -2.55 18.42 -2.59
C LEU A 530 -1.82 19.09 -3.76
N SER A 531 -0.58 18.69 -4.00
CA SER A 531 0.13 18.94 -5.25
C SER A 531 0.97 17.71 -5.58
N SER A 532 1.09 17.34 -6.85
CA SER A 532 1.90 16.17 -7.28
C SER A 532 3.01 16.59 -8.24
N PRO A 533 4.26 16.16 -8.05
CA PRO A 533 5.33 16.44 -9.00
C PRO A 533 5.11 15.71 -10.33
N TYR A 534 4.39 14.59 -10.32
CA TYR A 534 4.17 13.76 -11.50
C TYR A 534 2.88 14.10 -12.25
N GLY A 535 1.88 14.62 -11.53
CA GLY A 535 0.53 14.73 -12.05
C GLY A 535 -0.11 13.37 -12.35
N GLY A 536 -1.30 13.38 -12.95
CA GLY A 536 -1.99 12.16 -13.35
C GLY A 536 -3.50 12.13 -13.12
N PRO A 537 -4.22 11.11 -13.65
CA PRO A 537 -5.65 10.94 -13.42
C PRO A 537 -5.97 10.68 -11.94
N ILE A 538 -7.05 11.29 -11.44
CA ILE A 538 -7.54 11.11 -10.07
C ILE A 538 -8.56 9.96 -10.01
N GLN A 539 -8.38 9.09 -9.04
CA GLN A 539 -9.22 7.92 -8.76
C GLN A 539 -9.85 8.04 -7.37
N ILE A 540 -11.04 7.48 -7.20
CA ILE A 540 -11.74 7.45 -5.90
C ILE A 540 -12.07 6.01 -5.54
N ALA A 541 -11.49 5.53 -4.45
CA ALA A 541 -11.82 4.24 -3.85
C ALA A 541 -12.98 4.38 -2.85
N PHE A 542 -13.73 3.28 -2.71
CA PHE A 542 -14.90 3.21 -1.85
C PHE A 542 -14.88 1.93 -1.02
N SER A 543 -15.38 1.97 0.21
CA SER A 543 -15.58 0.76 1.03
C SER A 543 -16.84 -0.02 0.65
N GLU A 544 -17.85 0.66 0.13
CA GLU A 544 -19.17 0.11 -0.20
C GLU A 544 -19.67 0.58 -1.58
N ASN A 545 -20.63 -0.17 -2.14
CA ASN A 545 -21.18 0.07 -3.47
C ASN A 545 -22.54 0.80 -3.40
N ASP A 546 -22.97 1.37 -4.52
CA ASP A 546 -24.33 1.91 -4.74
C ASP A 546 -24.69 3.18 -3.94
N HIS A 547 -23.70 3.91 -3.41
CA HIS A 547 -23.90 5.22 -2.80
C HIS A 547 -23.69 6.36 -3.81
N PRO A 548 -24.57 7.37 -3.85
CA PRO A 548 -24.37 8.55 -4.68
C PRO A 548 -23.37 9.51 -4.02
N VAL A 549 -22.13 9.54 -4.51
CA VAL A 549 -21.07 10.40 -3.96
C VAL A 549 -20.84 11.59 -4.89
N GLN A 550 -20.76 12.80 -4.34
CA GLN A 550 -20.52 14.03 -5.08
C GLN A 550 -19.21 14.66 -4.63
N ILE A 551 -18.29 14.90 -5.56
CA ILE A 551 -16.96 15.43 -5.26
C ILE A 551 -16.69 16.64 -6.15
N ARG A 552 -16.24 17.74 -5.53
CA ARG A 552 -15.73 18.91 -6.23
C ARG A 552 -14.21 18.86 -6.30
N PHE A 553 -13.67 19.05 -7.49
CA PHE A 553 -12.26 19.18 -7.79
C PHE A 553 -11.99 20.60 -8.27
N GLU A 554 -10.96 21.24 -7.73
CA GLU A 554 -10.54 22.60 -8.06
C GLU A 554 -9.07 22.60 -8.47
N GLY A 555 -8.74 23.29 -9.56
CA GLY A 555 -7.37 23.34 -10.09
C GLY A 555 -6.96 22.13 -10.93
N VAL A 556 -7.93 21.35 -11.42
CA VAL A 556 -7.66 20.10 -12.16
C VAL A 556 -7.71 20.29 -13.68
N GLY A 557 -6.92 19.50 -14.41
CA GLY A 557 -7.11 19.26 -15.83
C GLY A 557 -8.30 18.33 -16.10
N GLN A 558 -8.74 18.32 -17.35
CA GLN A 558 -9.81 17.46 -17.88
C GLN A 558 -9.23 16.67 -19.06
N HIS A 559 -8.58 15.55 -18.74
CA HIS A 559 -7.98 14.64 -19.73
C HIS A 559 -9.07 13.91 -20.55
N PRO A 560 -8.72 13.27 -21.69
CA PRO A 560 -9.69 12.49 -22.45
C PRO A 560 -10.31 11.40 -21.58
N PHE A 561 -11.59 11.57 -21.25
CA PHE A 561 -12.35 10.70 -20.37
C PHE A 561 -13.71 10.38 -21.01
N TRP A 562 -14.04 9.10 -21.13
CA TRP A 562 -15.33 8.63 -21.62
C TRP A 562 -16.08 7.89 -20.51
N ALA A 563 -17.32 8.29 -20.23
CA ALA A 563 -18.20 7.61 -19.26
C ALA A 563 -19.55 7.20 -19.83
N SER A 564 -19.99 7.85 -20.91
CA SER A 564 -21.28 7.60 -21.52
C SER A 564 -21.27 7.94 -23.01
N PRO A 565 -22.25 7.46 -23.80
CA PRO A 565 -22.37 7.82 -25.21
C PRO A 565 -22.45 9.32 -25.50
N ASP A 566 -22.89 10.14 -24.54
CA ASP A 566 -22.91 11.60 -24.66
C ASP A 566 -21.50 12.19 -24.76
N ASP A 567 -20.48 11.47 -24.26
CA ASP A 567 -19.07 11.89 -24.27
C ASP A 567 -18.36 11.55 -25.59
N ASN A 568 -18.97 10.77 -26.50
CA ASN A 568 -18.34 10.27 -27.73
C ASN A 568 -17.58 11.36 -28.51
N ALA A 569 -18.24 12.48 -28.80
CA ALA A 569 -17.64 13.54 -29.60
C ALA A 569 -16.52 14.28 -28.85
N ALA A 570 -16.74 14.57 -27.57
CA ALA A 570 -15.76 15.28 -26.75
C ALA A 570 -14.52 14.42 -26.49
N PHE A 571 -14.70 13.13 -26.22
CA PHE A 571 -13.63 12.17 -26.02
C PHE A 571 -12.77 12.00 -27.27
N THR A 572 -13.38 11.72 -28.43
CA THR A 572 -12.63 11.60 -29.70
C THR A 572 -11.86 12.89 -30.00
N GLN A 573 -12.48 14.05 -29.81
CA GLN A 573 -11.81 15.33 -30.01
C GLN A 573 -10.62 15.52 -29.06
N ALA A 574 -10.77 15.18 -27.78
CA ALA A 574 -9.69 15.31 -26.78
C ALA A 574 -8.54 14.34 -27.07
N ILE A 575 -8.84 13.11 -27.52
CA ILE A 575 -7.85 12.13 -27.97
C ILE A 575 -7.05 12.66 -29.17
N GLU A 576 -7.70 13.31 -30.14
CA GLU A 576 -7.04 13.92 -31.30
C GLU A 576 -6.18 15.12 -30.89
N GLN A 577 -6.68 16.00 -30.02
CA GLN A 577 -5.94 17.17 -29.51
C GLN A 577 -4.65 16.74 -28.83
N GLY A 578 -4.69 15.72 -27.97
CA GLY A 578 -3.50 15.16 -27.33
C GLY A 578 -2.83 16.10 -26.33
N ASP A 579 -3.61 16.94 -25.66
CA ASP A 579 -3.14 17.84 -24.60
C ASP A 579 -2.67 17.08 -23.34
N TYR A 580 -3.02 15.80 -23.22
CA TYR A 580 -2.67 14.92 -22.10
C TYR A 580 -1.99 13.63 -22.58
N ASP A 581 -1.19 12.98 -21.73
CA ASP A 581 -0.52 11.72 -22.06
C ASP A 581 -1.26 10.47 -21.62
N TRP A 582 -2.41 10.65 -20.96
CA TRP A 582 -3.26 9.59 -20.43
C TRP A 582 -4.71 9.81 -20.85
N ALA A 583 -5.45 8.72 -20.99
CA ALA A 583 -6.85 8.69 -21.34
C ALA A 583 -7.55 7.52 -20.63
N GLU A 584 -8.82 7.72 -20.28
CA GLU A 584 -9.61 6.75 -19.54
C GLU A 584 -10.96 6.50 -20.22
N LEU A 585 -11.39 5.24 -20.24
CA LEU A 585 -12.72 4.81 -20.68
C LEU A 585 -13.34 3.98 -19.58
N THR A 586 -14.57 4.32 -19.19
CA THR A 586 -15.26 3.67 -18.09
C THR A 586 -16.56 3.00 -18.53
N THR A 587 -16.83 1.83 -17.95
CA THR A 587 -18.11 1.12 -18.05
C THR A 587 -18.62 0.79 -16.65
N ALA A 588 -19.77 0.12 -16.54
CA ALA A 588 -20.31 -0.26 -15.24
C ALA A 588 -19.45 -1.30 -14.50
N GLY A 589 -18.76 -2.19 -15.22
CA GLY A 589 -18.00 -3.31 -14.65
C GLY A 589 -16.50 -3.32 -14.99
N PHE A 590 -16.06 -2.44 -15.90
CA PHE A 590 -14.68 -2.41 -16.38
C PHE A 590 -14.20 -0.99 -16.73
N GLU A 591 -12.98 -0.64 -16.34
CA GLU A 591 -12.33 0.64 -16.67
C GLU A 591 -10.94 0.44 -17.29
N VAL A 592 -10.65 1.22 -18.33
CA VAL A 592 -9.39 1.23 -19.07
C VAL A 592 -8.60 2.48 -18.69
N HIS A 593 -7.40 2.31 -18.15
CA HIS A 593 -6.46 3.39 -17.86
C HIS A 593 -5.27 3.26 -18.83
N SER A 594 -5.18 4.17 -19.80
CA SER A 594 -4.25 3.99 -20.92
C SER A 594 -3.40 5.22 -21.14
N THR A 595 -2.14 4.99 -21.53
CA THR A 595 -1.38 6.03 -22.23
C THR A 595 -2.16 6.48 -23.46
N LEU A 596 -2.08 7.77 -23.82
CA LEU A 596 -2.81 8.34 -24.96
C LEU A 596 -2.47 7.60 -26.26
N LYS A 597 -1.20 7.26 -26.46
CA LYS A 597 -0.74 6.51 -27.64
C LYS A 597 -1.48 5.18 -27.77
N LYS A 598 -1.61 4.43 -26.67
CA LYS A 598 -2.28 3.13 -26.69
C LYS A 598 -3.79 3.25 -26.79
N MET A 599 -4.38 4.30 -26.22
CA MET A 599 -5.81 4.58 -26.34
C MET A 599 -6.18 4.93 -27.78
N ARG A 600 -5.35 5.70 -28.49
CA ARG A 600 -5.53 5.95 -29.94
C ARG A 600 -5.58 4.65 -30.73
N ALA A 601 -4.58 3.78 -30.53
CA ALA A 601 -4.55 2.49 -31.23
C ALA A 601 -5.69 1.55 -30.82
N THR A 602 -6.25 1.72 -29.61
CA THR A 602 -7.45 1.01 -29.16
C THR A 602 -8.66 1.52 -29.96
N ILE A 603 -8.93 2.83 -29.92
CA ILE A 603 -10.12 3.46 -30.54
C ILE A 603 -10.12 3.30 -32.06
N ASP A 604 -8.96 3.31 -32.72
CA ASP A 604 -8.84 3.17 -34.18
C ASP A 604 -9.42 1.83 -34.71
N ASN A 605 -9.56 0.82 -33.86
CA ASN A 605 -10.14 -0.49 -34.20
C ASN A 605 -11.68 -0.53 -34.07
N TRP A 606 -12.30 0.53 -33.55
CA TRP A 606 -13.73 0.55 -33.23
C TRP A 606 -14.45 1.71 -33.93
N PRO A 607 -15.69 1.52 -34.42
CA PRO A 607 -16.42 2.59 -35.11
C PRO A 607 -16.74 3.79 -34.20
N SER A 608 -16.88 3.57 -32.90
CA SER A 608 -17.05 4.63 -31.91
C SER A 608 -16.60 4.21 -30.50
N PRO A 609 -16.28 5.16 -29.60
CA PRO A 609 -16.00 4.84 -28.20
C PRO A 609 -17.16 4.13 -27.48
N ALA A 610 -18.40 4.47 -27.82
CA ALA A 610 -19.58 3.79 -27.28
C ALA A 610 -19.65 2.30 -27.68
N GLU A 611 -19.31 1.97 -28.92
CA GLU A 611 -19.29 0.57 -29.38
C GLU A 611 -18.14 -0.22 -28.74
N LEU A 612 -16.98 0.40 -28.55
CA LEU A 612 -15.89 -0.14 -27.74
C LEU A 612 -16.37 -0.42 -26.30
N ALA A 613 -17.07 0.52 -25.67
CA ALA A 613 -17.58 0.38 -24.31
C ALA A 613 -18.66 -0.71 -24.18
N GLU A 614 -19.59 -0.81 -25.14
CA GLU A 614 -20.59 -1.88 -25.20
C GLU A 614 -19.94 -3.25 -25.37
N THR A 615 -18.97 -3.36 -26.30
CA THR A 615 -18.21 -4.60 -26.49
C THR A 615 -17.41 -4.96 -25.24
N THR A 616 -16.80 -3.98 -24.58
CA THR A 616 -16.08 -4.20 -23.31
C THR A 616 -17.01 -4.74 -22.23
N ARG A 617 -18.21 -4.15 -22.09
CA ARG A 617 -19.22 -4.62 -21.13
C ARG A 617 -19.58 -6.08 -21.40
N ASP A 618 -19.87 -6.43 -22.65
CA ASP A 618 -20.41 -7.75 -22.99
C ASP A 618 -19.32 -8.83 -22.98
N TYR A 619 -18.17 -8.54 -23.60
CA TYR A 619 -17.17 -9.56 -23.90
C TYR A 619 -15.99 -9.60 -22.92
N THR A 620 -15.62 -8.47 -22.33
CA THR A 620 -14.54 -8.41 -21.34
C THR A 620 -15.06 -8.55 -19.90
N SER A 621 -16.18 -7.91 -19.58
CA SER A 621 -16.78 -7.97 -18.26
C SER A 621 -17.80 -9.11 -18.14
N ASN A 622 -18.88 -9.11 -18.90
CA ASN A 622 -20.01 -10.01 -18.67
C ASN A 622 -19.65 -11.50 -18.90
N PHE A 623 -19.38 -11.92 -20.14
CA PHE A 623 -19.22 -13.35 -20.47
C PHE A 623 -18.15 -14.11 -19.67
N PRO A 624 -16.96 -13.54 -19.37
CA PRO A 624 -16.00 -14.21 -18.48
C PRO A 624 -16.57 -14.50 -17.08
N HIS A 625 -17.33 -13.56 -16.50
CA HIS A 625 -17.95 -13.75 -15.18
C HIS A 625 -19.14 -14.71 -15.22
N VAL A 626 -19.92 -14.73 -16.31
CA VAL A 626 -20.96 -15.75 -16.56
C VAL A 626 -20.34 -17.14 -16.58
N LEU A 627 -19.27 -17.33 -17.37
CA LEU A 627 -18.56 -18.61 -17.45
C LEU A 627 -17.90 -19.00 -16.12
N ALA A 628 -17.57 -18.02 -15.27
CA ALA A 628 -17.09 -18.26 -13.91
C ALA A 628 -18.23 -18.55 -12.91
N GLY A 629 -19.49 -18.57 -13.34
CA GLY A 629 -20.66 -18.89 -12.53
C GLY A 629 -21.02 -17.85 -11.48
N PHE A 630 -20.70 -16.57 -11.73
CA PHE A 630 -21.11 -15.46 -10.87
C PHE A 630 -22.47 -14.90 -11.27
N GLN A 631 -23.11 -14.18 -10.35
CA GLN A 631 -24.17 -13.23 -10.65
C GLN A 631 -23.72 -11.81 -10.27
N GLY A 632 -24.47 -10.78 -10.64
CA GLY A 632 -24.22 -9.42 -10.17
C GLY A 632 -24.52 -8.36 -11.22
N PRO A 633 -24.27 -7.08 -10.92
CA PRO A 633 -24.48 -6.00 -11.87
C PRO A 633 -23.69 -6.23 -13.17
N GLY A 634 -24.39 -6.28 -14.31
CA GLY A 634 -23.77 -6.49 -15.62
C GLY A 634 -23.27 -7.91 -15.88
N VAL A 635 -23.69 -8.90 -15.09
CA VAL A 635 -23.45 -10.33 -15.34
C VAL A 635 -24.77 -11.00 -15.66
N ASP A 636 -24.88 -11.55 -16.87
CA ASP A 636 -26.10 -12.21 -17.32
C ASP A 636 -26.35 -13.52 -16.57
N TRP A 637 -27.63 -13.85 -16.41
CA TRP A 637 -28.03 -15.12 -15.83
C TRP A 637 -28.07 -16.21 -16.90
N GLU A 638 -27.33 -17.30 -16.69
CA GLU A 638 -27.35 -18.49 -17.54
C GLU A 638 -27.98 -19.68 -16.78
N THR A 639 -29.05 -20.25 -17.33
CA THR A 639 -29.80 -21.30 -16.65
C THR A 639 -28.97 -22.58 -16.51
N GLU A 640 -28.15 -22.90 -17.50
CA GLU A 640 -27.27 -24.09 -17.44
C GLU A 640 -26.12 -23.96 -16.43
N ILE A 641 -25.82 -22.73 -15.96
CA ILE A 641 -24.79 -22.44 -14.96
C ILE A 641 -25.43 -22.08 -13.63
N GLN A 642 -25.92 -20.84 -13.47
CA GLN A 642 -26.40 -20.35 -12.18
C GLN A 642 -27.69 -21.08 -11.75
N GLY A 643 -28.57 -21.39 -12.70
CA GLY A 643 -29.76 -22.23 -12.43
C GLY A 643 -29.39 -23.64 -11.95
N TYR A 644 -28.33 -24.24 -12.52
CA TYR A 644 -27.81 -25.52 -12.04
C TYR A 644 -27.25 -25.40 -10.62
N ILE A 645 -26.46 -24.36 -10.33
CA ILE A 645 -25.89 -24.11 -9.00
C ILE A 645 -27.00 -24.01 -7.94
N GLU A 646 -28.06 -23.24 -8.21
CA GLU A 646 -29.22 -23.15 -7.31
C GLU A 646 -29.94 -24.49 -7.14
N ALA A 647 -30.10 -25.25 -8.23
CA ALA A 647 -30.78 -26.55 -8.19
C ALA A 647 -30.04 -27.58 -7.33
N GLN A 648 -28.72 -27.49 -7.23
CA GLN A 648 -27.91 -28.32 -6.32
C GLN A 648 -27.97 -27.85 -4.85
N GLY A 649 -28.66 -26.74 -4.57
CA GLY A 649 -28.70 -26.10 -3.26
C GLY A 649 -27.44 -25.31 -2.91
N TRP A 650 -26.61 -24.99 -3.90
CA TRP A 650 -25.36 -24.25 -3.71
C TRP A 650 -25.56 -22.74 -3.84
N THR A 651 -24.61 -21.97 -3.33
CA THR A 651 -24.69 -20.51 -3.40
C THR A 651 -24.18 -19.98 -4.75
N VAL A 652 -25.02 -19.21 -5.46
CA VAL A 652 -24.57 -18.39 -6.59
C VAL A 652 -23.91 -17.13 -6.04
N HIS A 653 -22.58 -17.06 -6.14
CA HIS A 653 -21.82 -15.93 -5.61
C HIS A 653 -22.01 -14.68 -6.47
N THR A 654 -22.09 -13.53 -5.80
CA THR A 654 -22.15 -12.22 -6.47
C THR A 654 -20.75 -11.68 -6.71
N ILE A 655 -20.48 -11.24 -7.94
CA ILE A 655 -19.39 -10.30 -8.22
C ILE A 655 -19.98 -8.90 -8.39
N ASP A 656 -19.53 -7.99 -7.53
CA ASP A 656 -19.96 -6.60 -7.56
C ASP A 656 -18.75 -5.71 -7.25
N GLN A 657 -17.87 -5.67 -8.25
CA GLN A 657 -16.67 -4.85 -8.26
C GLN A 657 -16.30 -4.53 -9.70
N VAL A 658 -15.73 -3.35 -9.91
CA VAL A 658 -15.16 -2.91 -11.17
C VAL A 658 -13.79 -3.57 -11.37
N LYS A 659 -13.54 -4.00 -12.58
CA LYS A 659 -12.23 -4.49 -13.03
C LYS A 659 -11.52 -3.39 -13.79
N HIS A 660 -10.20 -3.34 -13.65
CA HIS A 660 -9.39 -2.28 -14.19
C HIS A 660 -8.26 -2.85 -15.03
N MET A 661 -7.82 -2.10 -16.03
CA MET A 661 -6.61 -2.42 -16.77
C MET A 661 -5.73 -1.20 -17.01
N ASN A 662 -4.43 -1.43 -16.97
CA ASN A 662 -3.41 -0.45 -17.33
C ASN A 662 -2.81 -0.80 -18.69
N ALA A 663 -3.13 -0.02 -19.72
CA ALA A 663 -2.46 -0.08 -21.01
C ALA A 663 -1.20 0.80 -20.97
N ASP A 664 -0.12 0.24 -20.41
CA ASP A 664 1.19 0.87 -20.14
C ASP A 664 2.33 -0.19 -20.05
N GLN A 665 3.42 0.01 -19.32
CA GLN A 665 4.38 -1.05 -19.00
C GLN A 665 3.74 -2.06 -18.04
N ALA A 666 3.96 -3.35 -18.29
CA ALA A 666 3.44 -4.40 -17.42
C ALA A 666 4.31 -4.59 -16.18
N THR A 667 3.71 -4.85 -15.02
CA THR A 667 4.47 -5.15 -13.79
C THR A 667 5.35 -6.39 -13.90
N CYS A 668 4.92 -7.36 -14.69
CA CYS A 668 5.61 -8.63 -14.90
C CYS A 668 5.31 -9.14 -16.31
N GLY A 669 6.26 -9.87 -16.91
CA GLY A 669 6.11 -10.39 -18.27
C GLY A 669 5.73 -9.31 -19.28
N TYR A 670 4.96 -9.69 -20.30
CA TYR A 670 4.39 -8.74 -21.26
C TYR A 670 2.98 -8.28 -20.86
N GLY A 671 2.30 -9.08 -20.03
CA GLY A 671 1.06 -8.79 -19.34
C GLY A 671 1.12 -9.38 -17.93
N CYS A 672 0.50 -8.70 -16.97
CA CYS A 672 0.57 -9.06 -15.57
C CYS A 672 -0.79 -8.96 -14.91
N SER A 673 -1.38 -10.10 -14.58
CA SER A 673 -2.65 -10.20 -13.86
C SER A 673 -2.71 -9.34 -12.58
N GLY A 674 -3.93 -8.94 -12.24
CA GLY A 674 -4.23 -8.05 -11.11
C GLY A 674 -5.56 -7.32 -11.28
N ASN A 675 -5.86 -6.40 -10.38
CA ASN A 675 -6.91 -5.40 -10.56
C ASN A 675 -6.39 -4.03 -10.09
N PRO A 676 -5.73 -3.24 -10.96
CA PRO A 676 -5.64 -3.44 -12.41
C PRO A 676 -4.73 -4.60 -12.84
N TYR A 677 -5.04 -5.25 -13.97
CA TYR A 677 -4.01 -5.97 -14.73
C TYR A 677 -3.23 -4.98 -15.60
N ASP A 678 -1.96 -5.27 -15.88
CA ASP A 678 -1.10 -4.37 -16.67
C ASP A 678 -0.68 -5.04 -17.97
N ALA A 679 -0.56 -4.28 -19.07
CA ALA A 679 -0.26 -4.84 -20.37
C ALA A 679 0.56 -3.90 -21.27
N TYR A 680 1.64 -4.42 -21.87
CA TYR A 680 2.46 -3.69 -22.85
C TYR A 680 1.76 -3.41 -24.19
N TRP A 681 0.62 -4.04 -24.46
CA TRP A 681 -0.21 -3.78 -25.64
C TRP A 681 -1.27 -2.68 -25.40
N SER A 682 -2.00 -2.35 -26.46
CA SER A 682 -3.21 -1.53 -26.42
C SER A 682 -4.42 -2.41 -26.15
N PHE A 683 -5.36 -1.92 -25.34
CA PHE A 683 -6.56 -2.67 -24.96
C PHE A 683 -7.37 -3.12 -26.19
N ASP A 684 -7.85 -4.36 -26.17
CA ASP A 684 -8.83 -4.89 -27.11
C ASP A 684 -9.85 -5.73 -26.35
N PRO A 685 -11.15 -5.37 -26.34
CA PRO A 685 -12.16 -6.11 -25.59
C PRO A 685 -12.39 -7.55 -26.07
N LEU A 686 -11.95 -7.88 -27.31
CA LEU A 686 -11.95 -9.23 -27.88
C LEU A 686 -10.53 -9.84 -27.92
N GLY A 687 -9.53 -9.10 -27.45
CA GLY A 687 -8.13 -9.47 -27.46
C GLY A 687 -7.88 -10.72 -26.62
N HIS A 688 -7.05 -11.65 -27.13
CA HIS A 688 -6.70 -12.84 -26.36
C HIS A 688 -6.03 -12.47 -25.03
N GLY A 689 -5.04 -11.57 -25.09
CA GLY A 689 -4.26 -11.15 -23.92
C GLY A 689 -5.13 -10.49 -22.85
N ASP A 690 -5.99 -9.55 -23.21
CA ASP A 690 -6.86 -8.83 -22.26
C ASP A 690 -7.80 -9.78 -21.50
N ILE A 691 -8.47 -10.68 -22.23
CA ILE A 691 -9.38 -11.63 -21.60
C ILE A 691 -8.60 -12.73 -20.85
N HIS A 692 -7.39 -13.09 -21.29
CA HIS A 692 -6.50 -14.01 -20.58
C HIS A 692 -6.10 -13.46 -19.21
N GLU A 693 -5.65 -12.20 -19.15
CA GLU A 693 -5.27 -11.55 -17.89
C GLU A 693 -6.46 -11.35 -16.96
N MET A 694 -7.65 -11.02 -17.50
CA MET A 694 -8.90 -11.04 -16.74
C MET A 694 -9.17 -12.46 -16.19
N GLY A 695 -8.97 -13.48 -17.00
CA GLY A 695 -9.19 -14.88 -16.66
C GLY A 695 -8.33 -15.39 -15.50
N HIS A 696 -7.12 -14.83 -15.29
CA HIS A 696 -6.32 -15.12 -14.10
C HIS A 696 -7.03 -14.73 -12.79
N GLY A 697 -7.89 -13.70 -12.82
CA GLY A 697 -8.72 -13.33 -11.68
C GLY A 697 -9.92 -14.25 -11.43
N LEU A 698 -10.19 -15.18 -12.36
CA LEU A 698 -11.35 -16.07 -12.34
C LEU A 698 -10.97 -17.53 -12.16
N GLU A 699 -9.82 -17.96 -12.67
CA GLU A 699 -9.39 -19.37 -12.61
C GLU A 699 -9.22 -19.92 -11.19
N ARG A 700 -9.31 -21.26 -11.08
CA ARG A 700 -9.12 -21.99 -9.83
C ARG A 700 -8.00 -23.01 -9.96
N GLY A 701 -7.11 -23.05 -8.97
CA GLY A 701 -5.99 -23.98 -8.99
C GLY A 701 -6.38 -25.46 -8.95
N ARG A 702 -7.57 -25.78 -8.44
CA ARG A 702 -8.15 -27.13 -8.46
C ARG A 702 -8.58 -27.59 -9.85
N PHE A 703 -8.68 -26.71 -10.86
CA PHE A 703 -9.09 -27.06 -12.23
C PHE A 703 -7.95 -27.61 -13.09
N ARG A 704 -6.82 -27.92 -12.46
CA ARG A 704 -5.62 -28.39 -13.13
C ARG A 704 -5.26 -29.75 -12.58
N PHE A 705 -5.11 -30.75 -13.44
CA PHE A 705 -4.55 -32.03 -13.02
C PHE A 705 -3.11 -31.84 -12.51
N SER A 706 -2.63 -32.82 -11.76
CA SER A 706 -1.29 -32.74 -11.20
C SER A 706 -0.21 -32.63 -12.28
N GLY A 707 0.71 -31.68 -12.11
CA GLY A 707 1.77 -31.38 -13.07
C GLY A 707 1.44 -30.27 -14.08
N TRP A 708 0.17 -29.85 -14.18
CA TRP A 708 -0.23 -28.83 -15.18
C TRP A 708 0.15 -27.40 -14.75
N PRO A 709 0.60 -26.55 -15.69
CA PRO A 709 0.93 -25.15 -15.43
C PRO A 709 -0.34 -24.31 -15.26
N VAL A 710 -0.18 -23.12 -14.66
CA VAL A 710 -1.29 -22.18 -14.38
C VAL A 710 -2.09 -21.84 -15.66
N HIS A 711 -1.42 -21.54 -16.77
CA HIS A 711 -2.07 -21.15 -18.03
C HIS A 711 -2.92 -22.26 -18.69
N ALA A 712 -2.93 -23.49 -18.16
CA ALA A 712 -3.81 -24.55 -18.64
C ALA A 712 -5.31 -24.29 -18.35
N SER A 713 -5.64 -23.37 -17.43
CA SER A 713 -7.01 -23.12 -16.98
C SER A 713 -7.54 -21.69 -17.20
N THR A 714 -6.74 -20.79 -17.78
CA THR A 714 -7.16 -19.40 -18.04
C THR A 714 -7.77 -19.18 -19.42
N ASN A 715 -7.29 -19.89 -20.44
CA ASN A 715 -7.63 -19.55 -21.82
C ASN A 715 -9.12 -19.74 -22.18
N PHE A 716 -9.85 -20.54 -21.40
CA PHE A 716 -11.27 -20.82 -21.63
C PHE A 716 -12.12 -19.56 -21.67
N TYR A 717 -11.85 -18.58 -20.80
CA TYR A 717 -12.60 -17.32 -20.79
C TYR A 717 -12.43 -16.56 -22.11
N SER A 718 -11.21 -16.52 -22.66
CA SER A 718 -10.96 -15.88 -23.96
C SER A 718 -11.64 -16.62 -25.10
N TYR A 719 -11.58 -17.95 -25.10
CA TYR A 719 -12.18 -18.77 -26.16
C TYR A 719 -13.71 -18.68 -26.16
N PHE A 720 -14.33 -18.81 -24.99
CA PHE A 720 -15.76 -18.66 -24.80
C PHE A 720 -16.24 -17.27 -25.22
N THR A 721 -15.61 -16.20 -24.74
CA THR A 721 -15.96 -14.83 -25.13
C THR A 721 -15.93 -14.63 -26.64
N LYS A 722 -14.89 -15.12 -27.32
CA LYS A 722 -14.76 -15.00 -28.77
C LYS A 722 -15.80 -15.83 -29.52
N TRP A 723 -16.12 -17.01 -29.00
CA TRP A 723 -17.21 -17.82 -29.51
C TRP A 723 -18.57 -17.11 -29.37
N LYS A 724 -18.87 -16.49 -28.22
CA LYS A 724 -20.08 -15.67 -28.02
C LYS A 724 -20.15 -14.52 -29.01
N HIS A 725 -19.02 -13.86 -29.28
CA HIS A 725 -18.97 -12.80 -30.27
C HIS A 725 -19.30 -13.32 -31.68
N PHE A 726 -18.64 -14.40 -32.10
CA PHE A 726 -18.93 -15.05 -33.39
C PHE A 726 -20.38 -15.49 -33.50
N GLU A 727 -20.96 -16.07 -32.44
CA GLU A 727 -22.36 -16.47 -32.41
C GLU A 727 -23.30 -15.27 -32.62
N ALA A 728 -23.00 -14.13 -31.99
CA ALA A 728 -23.82 -12.94 -32.07
C ALA A 728 -23.69 -12.20 -33.42
N THR A 729 -22.49 -12.15 -34.01
CA THR A 729 -22.20 -11.26 -35.16
C THR A 729 -21.92 -12.01 -36.47
N GLY A 730 -21.51 -13.28 -36.39
CA GLY A 730 -20.97 -14.05 -37.51
C GLY A 730 -19.53 -13.68 -37.89
N GLU A 731 -18.88 -12.78 -37.14
CA GLU A 731 -17.50 -12.38 -37.41
C GLU A 731 -16.50 -13.43 -36.94
N SER A 732 -15.68 -13.94 -37.88
CA SER A 732 -14.74 -15.03 -37.61
C SER A 732 -13.80 -14.69 -36.45
N PRO A 733 -13.76 -15.52 -35.39
CA PRO A 733 -12.91 -15.27 -34.25
C PRO A 733 -11.49 -15.78 -34.49
N SER A 734 -10.53 -15.29 -33.70
CA SER A 734 -9.14 -15.75 -33.72
C SER A 734 -8.78 -16.38 -32.38
N CYS A 735 -8.74 -17.72 -32.33
CA CYS A 735 -8.29 -18.48 -31.16
C CYS A 735 -6.93 -19.13 -31.40
N GLN A 736 -6.26 -19.54 -30.33
CA GLN A 736 -5.01 -20.28 -30.45
C GLN A 736 -5.29 -21.69 -30.98
N SER A 737 -4.42 -22.20 -31.85
CA SER A 737 -4.49 -23.59 -32.28
C SER A 737 -4.15 -24.53 -31.11
N LEU A 738 -4.98 -25.54 -30.88
CA LEU A 738 -4.80 -26.56 -29.84
C LEU A 738 -4.42 -27.92 -30.45
N PRO A 739 -3.66 -28.77 -29.75
CA PRO A 739 -3.05 -30.00 -30.28
C PRO A 739 -4.01 -31.21 -30.43
N PHE A 740 -5.23 -31.00 -30.93
CA PHE A 740 -6.24 -32.07 -31.04
C PHE A 740 -5.80 -33.24 -31.94
N GLU A 741 -5.16 -32.96 -33.06
CA GLU A 741 -4.63 -34.00 -33.96
C GLU A 741 -3.56 -34.85 -33.26
N ALA A 742 -2.66 -34.21 -32.51
CA ALA A 742 -1.63 -34.92 -31.76
C ALA A 742 -2.26 -35.82 -30.68
N HIS A 743 -3.20 -35.29 -29.89
CA HIS A 743 -3.94 -36.06 -28.88
C HIS A 743 -4.66 -37.25 -29.51
N TYR A 744 -5.37 -37.04 -30.62
CA TYR A 744 -6.05 -38.09 -31.36
C TYR A 744 -5.09 -39.19 -31.80
N ASN A 745 -3.94 -38.82 -32.39
CA ASN A 745 -2.96 -39.77 -32.88
C ASN A 745 -2.32 -40.59 -31.74
N HIS A 746 -2.06 -39.98 -30.58
CA HIS A 746 -1.62 -40.72 -29.39
C HIS A 746 -2.69 -41.69 -28.91
N ILE A 747 -3.94 -41.26 -28.83
CA ILE A 747 -5.07 -42.12 -28.42
C ILE A 747 -5.24 -43.27 -29.40
N ALA A 748 -5.21 -43.04 -30.70
CA ALA A 748 -5.28 -44.10 -31.71
C ALA A 748 -4.11 -45.09 -31.57
N THR A 749 -2.88 -44.58 -31.40
CA THR A 749 -1.68 -45.43 -31.22
C THR A 749 -1.75 -46.26 -29.94
N SER A 750 -2.37 -45.72 -28.87
CA SER A 750 -2.53 -46.43 -27.60
C SER A 750 -3.37 -47.70 -27.74
N GLN A 751 -4.32 -47.72 -28.68
CA GLN A 751 -5.22 -48.86 -28.89
C GLN A 751 -4.48 -50.11 -29.41
N ASP A 752 -3.31 -49.92 -30.04
CA ASP A 752 -2.44 -51.01 -30.49
C ASP A 752 -1.46 -51.49 -29.40
N GLN A 753 -1.44 -50.86 -28.23
CA GLN A 753 -0.54 -51.21 -27.13
C GLN A 753 -1.15 -52.27 -26.21
N ALA A 754 -0.29 -53.04 -25.54
CA ALA A 754 -0.72 -54.03 -24.55
C ALA A 754 -1.36 -53.39 -23.31
N ASP A 755 -0.94 -52.18 -22.97
CA ASP A 755 -1.49 -51.34 -21.91
C ASP A 755 -1.69 -49.92 -22.47
N PRO A 756 -2.86 -49.62 -23.04
CA PRO A 756 -3.15 -48.31 -23.61
C PRO A 756 -2.99 -47.15 -22.61
N ALA A 757 -3.37 -47.37 -21.35
CA ALA A 757 -3.30 -46.37 -20.30
C ALA A 757 -1.85 -46.06 -19.90
N ALA A 758 -0.99 -47.08 -19.79
CA ALA A 758 0.45 -46.87 -19.58
C ALA A 758 1.08 -46.06 -20.71
N TYR A 759 0.78 -46.38 -21.97
CA TYR A 759 1.30 -45.63 -23.11
C TYR A 759 0.87 -44.16 -23.07
N MET A 760 -0.40 -43.87 -22.77
CA MET A 760 -0.89 -42.50 -22.71
C MET A 760 -0.23 -41.69 -21.59
N ARG A 761 0.03 -42.31 -20.43
CA ARG A 761 0.79 -41.66 -19.35
C ARG A 761 2.20 -41.27 -19.75
N GLU A 762 2.87 -42.10 -20.54
CA GLU A 762 4.22 -41.83 -21.03
C GLU A 762 4.29 -40.63 -21.99
N GLN A 763 3.16 -40.20 -22.57
CA GLN A 763 3.13 -39.02 -23.45
C GLN A 763 3.21 -37.69 -22.69
N ASP A 764 2.96 -37.70 -21.37
CA ASP A 764 3.10 -36.53 -20.49
C ASP A 764 2.40 -35.26 -21.04
N LEU A 765 1.12 -35.41 -21.41
CA LEU A 765 0.28 -34.34 -21.97
C LEU A 765 -0.11 -33.29 -20.90
N THR A 766 0.89 -32.56 -20.41
CA THR A 766 0.77 -31.64 -19.26
C THR A 766 0.98 -30.17 -19.62
N GLY A 767 1.29 -29.85 -20.88
CA GLY A 767 1.45 -28.47 -21.34
C GLY A 767 0.16 -27.65 -21.22
N TRP A 768 0.27 -26.32 -21.26
CA TRP A 768 -0.90 -25.44 -21.17
C TRP A 768 -1.92 -25.72 -22.29
N SER A 769 -1.43 -25.99 -23.50
CA SER A 769 -2.27 -26.28 -24.67
C SER A 769 -2.87 -27.68 -24.61
N ASP A 770 -2.19 -28.63 -23.98
CA ASP A 770 -2.71 -29.98 -23.77
C ASP A 770 -3.88 -29.95 -22.79
N GLY A 771 -3.71 -29.24 -21.68
CA GLY A 771 -4.77 -29.09 -20.70
C GLY A 771 -5.99 -28.37 -21.27
N ALA A 772 -5.77 -27.31 -22.04
CA ALA A 772 -6.84 -26.60 -22.72
C ALA A 772 -7.56 -27.50 -23.75
N ALA A 773 -6.82 -28.26 -24.56
CA ALA A 773 -7.39 -29.19 -25.52
C ALA A 773 -8.24 -30.27 -24.85
N LEU A 774 -7.78 -30.85 -23.75
CA LEU A 774 -8.53 -31.86 -23.00
C LEU A 774 -9.86 -31.31 -22.47
N TYR A 775 -9.85 -30.12 -21.86
CA TYR A 775 -11.09 -29.50 -21.38
C TYR A 775 -12.06 -29.18 -22.52
N VAL A 776 -11.56 -28.69 -23.66
CA VAL A 776 -12.42 -28.46 -24.84
C VAL A 776 -12.99 -29.77 -25.38
N GLN A 777 -12.22 -30.87 -25.40
CA GLN A 777 -12.73 -32.22 -25.72
C GLN A 777 -13.82 -32.66 -24.74
N LEU A 778 -13.65 -32.39 -23.44
CA LEU A 778 -14.66 -32.67 -22.43
C LEU A 778 -15.94 -31.84 -22.65
N PHE A 779 -15.81 -30.55 -22.96
CA PHE A 779 -16.97 -29.68 -23.26
C PHE A 779 -17.77 -30.24 -24.44
N MET A 780 -17.09 -30.63 -25.53
CA MET A 780 -17.73 -31.26 -26.69
C MET A 780 -18.40 -32.60 -26.32
N ALA A 781 -17.75 -33.43 -25.49
CA ALA A 781 -18.27 -34.72 -25.06
C ALA A 781 -19.56 -34.58 -24.23
N VAL A 782 -19.57 -33.66 -23.26
CA VAL A 782 -20.72 -33.38 -22.39
C VAL A 782 -21.89 -32.83 -23.21
N GLN A 783 -21.62 -31.93 -24.15
CA GLN A 783 -22.64 -31.41 -25.07
C GLN A 783 -23.23 -32.51 -25.95
N GLN A 784 -22.39 -33.34 -26.58
CA GLN A 784 -22.87 -34.43 -27.42
C GLN A 784 -23.65 -35.50 -26.64
N ALA A 785 -23.33 -35.70 -25.35
CA ALA A 785 -24.07 -36.58 -24.45
C ALA A 785 -25.44 -36.03 -24.02
N GLY A 786 -25.80 -34.81 -24.44
CA GLY A 786 -27.07 -34.15 -24.15
C GLY A 786 -27.22 -33.75 -22.68
N VAL A 787 -26.11 -33.57 -21.96
CA VAL A 787 -26.10 -33.06 -20.58
C VAL A 787 -26.22 -31.53 -20.58
N LEU A 788 -25.53 -30.89 -21.53
CA LEU A 788 -25.52 -29.46 -21.74
C LEU A 788 -25.90 -29.16 -23.20
N ASP A 789 -26.66 -28.08 -23.40
CA ASP A 789 -26.90 -27.50 -24.72
C ASP A 789 -25.64 -26.77 -25.21
N ASP A 790 -24.94 -26.08 -24.30
CA ASP A 790 -23.61 -25.50 -24.54
C ASP A 790 -22.55 -26.10 -23.60
N GLY A 791 -21.61 -26.85 -24.18
CA GLY A 791 -20.55 -27.54 -23.46
C GLY A 791 -19.62 -26.62 -22.66
N TRP A 792 -19.49 -25.34 -23.03
CA TRP A 792 -18.66 -24.39 -22.26
C TRP A 792 -19.19 -24.20 -20.83
N HIS A 793 -20.51 -24.30 -20.64
CA HIS A 793 -21.18 -24.10 -19.35
C HIS A 793 -20.76 -25.12 -18.28
N LEU A 794 -20.09 -26.22 -18.66
CA LEU A 794 -19.49 -27.16 -17.72
C LEU A 794 -18.50 -26.45 -16.77
N LEU A 795 -17.73 -25.49 -17.29
CA LEU A 795 -16.77 -24.74 -16.48
C LEU A 795 -17.48 -23.90 -15.39
N GLY A 796 -18.61 -23.29 -15.73
CA GLY A 796 -19.44 -22.54 -14.79
C GLY A 796 -20.04 -23.43 -13.70
N ARG A 797 -20.51 -24.63 -14.06
CA ARG A 797 -20.96 -25.61 -13.05
C ARG A 797 -19.83 -26.05 -12.13
N LEU A 798 -18.64 -26.30 -12.68
CA LEU A 798 -17.45 -26.68 -11.90
C LEU A 798 -17.03 -25.57 -10.91
N HIS A 799 -17.14 -24.31 -11.31
CA HIS A 799 -16.97 -23.15 -10.44
C HIS A 799 -17.94 -23.11 -9.26
N GLY A 800 -19.22 -23.42 -9.50
CA GLY A 800 -20.21 -23.54 -8.43
C GLY A 800 -19.84 -24.64 -7.42
N LEU A 801 -19.48 -25.82 -7.93
CA LEU A 801 -19.05 -26.94 -7.08
C LEU A 801 -17.82 -26.58 -6.26
N GLU A 802 -16.80 -25.99 -6.87
CA GLU A 802 -15.54 -25.66 -6.19
C GLU A 802 -15.71 -24.68 -5.04
N ARG A 803 -16.51 -23.61 -5.25
CA ARG A 803 -16.81 -22.64 -4.19
C ARG A 803 -17.60 -23.26 -3.05
N GLN A 804 -18.62 -24.06 -3.38
CA GLN A 804 -19.41 -24.75 -2.37
C GLN A 804 -18.59 -25.80 -1.61
N PHE A 805 -17.69 -26.52 -2.31
CA PHE A 805 -16.77 -27.48 -1.71
C PHE A 805 -15.87 -26.80 -0.67
N ASN A 806 -15.22 -25.69 -1.02
CA ASN A 806 -14.35 -24.99 -0.09
C ASN A 806 -15.12 -24.48 1.14
N TRP A 807 -16.33 -23.94 0.95
CA TRP A 807 -17.17 -23.49 2.07
C TRP A 807 -17.62 -24.64 3.00
N ALA A 808 -17.82 -25.83 2.44
CA ALA A 808 -18.19 -27.04 3.17
C ALA A 808 -17.00 -27.67 3.91
N ASP A 809 -15.80 -27.67 3.30
CA ASP A 809 -14.56 -28.21 3.88
C ASP A 809 -14.13 -27.48 5.16
N ASP A 810 -14.46 -26.20 5.31
CA ASP A 810 -14.13 -25.42 6.52
C ASP A 810 -14.82 -25.91 7.81
N ASN A 811 -15.82 -26.80 7.70
CA ASN A 811 -16.61 -27.22 8.85
C ASN A 811 -17.24 -28.61 8.66
N GLU A 812 -16.98 -29.56 9.57
CA GLU A 812 -17.51 -30.92 9.48
C GLU A 812 -19.05 -31.00 9.41
N THR A 813 -19.78 -30.10 10.07
CA THR A 813 -21.25 -30.07 9.96
C THR A 813 -21.70 -29.65 8.58
N ARG A 814 -21.06 -28.62 7.99
CA ARG A 814 -21.33 -28.20 6.60
C ARG A 814 -20.92 -29.29 5.62
N TRP A 815 -19.79 -29.94 5.84
CA TRP A 815 -19.37 -31.08 5.04
C TRP A 815 -20.45 -32.17 4.99
N LEU A 816 -20.97 -32.58 6.15
CA LEU A 816 -22.03 -33.60 6.21
C LEU A 816 -23.33 -33.16 5.52
N GLU A 817 -23.64 -31.86 5.53
CA GLU A 817 -24.81 -31.31 4.86
C GLU A 817 -24.68 -31.32 3.32
N TYR A 818 -23.50 -31.00 2.79
CA TYR A 818 -23.31 -30.74 1.36
C TYR A 818 -22.54 -31.83 0.60
N ARG A 819 -21.84 -32.75 1.27
CA ARG A 819 -20.99 -33.75 0.59
C ARG A 819 -21.74 -34.56 -0.47
N ASP A 820 -23.02 -34.86 -0.24
CA ASP A 820 -23.81 -35.69 -1.17
C ASP A 820 -24.09 -34.91 -2.46
N SER A 821 -24.49 -33.64 -2.39
CA SER A 821 -24.71 -32.82 -3.60
C SER A 821 -23.41 -32.49 -4.32
N LEU A 822 -22.30 -32.39 -3.58
CA LEU A 822 -20.96 -32.19 -4.13
C LEU A 822 -20.36 -33.46 -4.79
N GLY A 823 -21.01 -34.62 -4.69
CA GLY A 823 -20.52 -35.89 -5.25
C GLY A 823 -19.55 -36.65 -4.36
N PHE A 824 -19.45 -36.33 -3.07
CA PHE A 824 -18.51 -36.89 -2.09
C PHE A 824 -19.20 -37.66 -0.95
N GLY A 825 -20.35 -38.29 -1.22
CA GLY A 825 -21.18 -38.93 -0.18
C GLY A 825 -20.48 -40.03 0.65
N ASP A 826 -19.52 -40.74 0.05
CA ASP A 826 -18.73 -41.79 0.70
C ASP A 826 -17.45 -41.26 1.38
N TYR A 827 -17.22 -39.93 1.34
CA TYR A 827 -16.08 -39.28 1.99
C TYR A 827 -16.51 -38.68 3.34
N ALA A 828 -15.82 -39.10 4.40
CA ALA A 828 -15.80 -38.40 5.67
C ALA A 828 -14.95 -37.13 5.55
N HIS A 829 -15.19 -36.15 6.43
CA HIS A 829 -14.43 -34.89 6.40
C HIS A 829 -12.92 -35.13 6.55
N ALA A 830 -12.51 -36.07 7.41
CA ALA A 830 -11.11 -36.43 7.59
C ALA A 830 -10.43 -36.99 6.33
N ASP A 831 -11.19 -37.58 5.39
CA ASP A 831 -10.66 -38.13 4.15
C ASP A 831 -10.15 -37.03 3.20
N LEU A 832 -10.59 -35.79 3.36
CA LEU A 832 -10.20 -34.66 2.50
C LEU A 832 -8.72 -34.33 2.63
N ASN A 833 -8.09 -34.65 3.76
CA ASN A 833 -6.65 -34.45 3.98
C ASN A 833 -5.80 -35.31 3.03
N ASP A 834 -6.30 -36.48 2.64
CA ASP A 834 -5.61 -37.43 1.77
C ASP A 834 -6.15 -37.38 0.33
N LEU A 835 -7.13 -36.52 0.04
CA LEU A 835 -7.76 -36.43 -1.26
C LEU A 835 -6.80 -35.79 -2.27
N SER A 836 -6.36 -36.58 -3.24
CA SER A 836 -5.52 -36.08 -4.32
C SER A 836 -6.28 -35.11 -5.21
N ARG A 837 -5.57 -34.17 -5.82
CA ARG A 837 -6.15 -33.22 -6.79
C ARG A 837 -6.78 -33.91 -8.00
N ASN A 838 -6.20 -35.01 -8.45
CA ASN A 838 -6.73 -35.78 -9.58
C ASN A 838 -8.03 -36.50 -9.20
N ASP A 839 -8.10 -37.13 -8.03
CA ASP A 839 -9.33 -37.76 -7.53
C ASP A 839 -10.43 -36.73 -7.30
N TRP A 840 -10.10 -35.56 -6.73
CA TRP A 840 -11.05 -34.46 -6.59
C TRP A 840 -11.60 -34.04 -7.95
N LEU A 841 -10.75 -33.91 -8.97
CA LEU A 841 -11.17 -33.53 -10.33
C LEU A 841 -12.04 -34.59 -11.00
N LEU A 842 -11.72 -35.89 -10.85
CA LEU A 842 -12.59 -36.96 -11.33
C LEU A 842 -13.99 -36.82 -10.75
N ILE A 843 -14.09 -36.71 -9.42
CA ILE A 843 -15.37 -36.63 -8.72
C ILE A 843 -16.12 -35.36 -9.10
N ALA A 844 -15.45 -34.21 -9.04
CA ALA A 844 -16.06 -32.92 -9.33
C ALA A 844 -16.55 -32.82 -10.77
N LEU A 845 -15.71 -33.16 -11.76
CA LEU A 845 -16.08 -33.13 -13.18
C LEU A 845 -17.19 -34.14 -13.47
N SER A 846 -17.12 -35.36 -12.91
CA SER A 846 -18.17 -36.36 -13.11
C SER A 846 -19.52 -35.89 -12.56
N THR A 847 -19.49 -35.24 -11.39
CA THR A 847 -20.68 -34.68 -10.75
C THR A 847 -21.31 -33.60 -11.60
N VAL A 848 -20.54 -32.58 -12.04
CA VAL A 848 -21.10 -31.47 -12.83
C VAL A 848 -21.41 -31.83 -14.28
N ALA A 849 -20.78 -32.89 -14.82
CA ALA A 849 -21.09 -33.49 -16.10
C ALA A 849 -22.23 -34.51 -16.01
N GLU A 850 -22.71 -34.85 -14.80
CA GLU A 850 -23.74 -35.87 -14.56
C GLU A 850 -23.42 -37.22 -15.24
N ARG A 851 -22.13 -37.55 -15.34
CA ARG A 851 -21.60 -38.75 -16.01
C ARG A 851 -20.36 -39.24 -15.30
N ASP A 852 -20.17 -40.56 -15.25
CA ASP A 852 -18.92 -41.14 -14.80
C ASP A 852 -17.83 -40.94 -15.86
N LEU A 853 -16.82 -40.13 -15.53
CA LEU A 853 -15.69 -39.79 -16.42
C LEU A 853 -14.48 -40.71 -16.27
N THR A 854 -14.56 -41.78 -15.48
CA THR A 854 -13.42 -42.67 -15.21
C THR A 854 -12.78 -43.19 -16.49
N ASP A 855 -13.57 -43.80 -17.38
CA ASP A 855 -13.08 -44.36 -18.65
C ASP A 855 -12.66 -43.26 -19.65
N TRP A 856 -13.38 -42.13 -19.64
CA TRP A 856 -13.08 -41.00 -20.52
C TRP A 856 -11.73 -40.37 -20.17
N LEU A 857 -11.48 -40.05 -18.91
CA LEU A 857 -10.19 -39.55 -18.43
C LEU A 857 -9.10 -40.63 -18.52
N GLY A 858 -9.44 -41.91 -18.34
CA GLY A 858 -8.54 -43.03 -18.56
C GLY A 858 -7.99 -43.10 -19.99
N THR A 859 -8.76 -42.66 -20.99
CA THR A 859 -8.30 -42.55 -22.40
C THR A 859 -7.12 -41.57 -22.53
N TYR A 860 -7.02 -40.58 -21.66
CA TYR A 860 -5.92 -39.62 -21.60
C TYR A 860 -4.81 -40.04 -20.62
N GLY A 861 -4.88 -41.27 -20.07
CA GLY A 861 -3.88 -41.82 -19.16
C GLY A 861 -4.04 -41.41 -17.70
N PHE A 862 -5.16 -40.79 -17.28
CA PHE A 862 -5.34 -40.48 -15.86
C PHE A 862 -5.64 -41.75 -15.03
N GLU A 863 -5.02 -41.82 -13.86
CA GLU A 863 -5.28 -42.86 -12.85
C GLU A 863 -5.89 -42.23 -11.61
N PHE A 864 -6.81 -42.97 -11.00
CA PHE A 864 -7.58 -42.54 -9.83
C PHE A 864 -7.64 -43.66 -8.80
N THR A 865 -7.83 -43.31 -7.54
CA THR A 865 -7.96 -44.31 -6.47
C THR A 865 -9.26 -45.09 -6.59
N ASP A 866 -9.28 -46.35 -6.12
CA ASP A 866 -10.49 -47.20 -6.10
C ASP A 866 -11.67 -46.50 -5.40
N LYS A 867 -11.39 -45.69 -4.38
CA LYS A 867 -12.41 -44.93 -3.64
C LYS A 867 -13.06 -43.86 -4.53
N ALA A 868 -12.25 -43.11 -5.30
CA ALA A 868 -12.76 -42.08 -6.20
C ALA A 868 -13.57 -42.69 -7.35
N GLN A 869 -13.10 -43.80 -7.92
CA GLN A 869 -13.82 -44.55 -8.95
C GLN A 869 -15.16 -45.09 -8.42
N ALA A 870 -15.18 -45.69 -7.23
CA ALA A 870 -16.40 -46.18 -6.60
C ALA A 870 -17.42 -45.06 -6.33
N GLN A 871 -16.94 -43.86 -5.98
CA GLN A 871 -17.79 -42.70 -5.71
C GLN A 871 -18.57 -42.24 -6.94
N VAL A 872 -17.97 -42.28 -8.14
CA VAL A 872 -18.59 -41.82 -9.40
C VAL A 872 -19.35 -42.92 -10.14
N ALA A 873 -19.10 -44.19 -9.84
CA ALA A 873 -19.67 -45.35 -10.54
C ALA A 873 -21.22 -45.44 -10.51
N ALA A 874 -21.89 -44.66 -9.66
CA ALA A 874 -23.34 -44.55 -9.63
C ALA A 874 -23.91 -43.69 -10.79
N LEU A 875 -23.09 -42.86 -11.42
CA LEU A 875 -23.46 -42.02 -12.55
C LEU A 875 -23.49 -42.83 -13.87
N PRO A 876 -24.28 -42.42 -14.87
CA PRO A 876 -24.19 -43.02 -16.20
C PRO A 876 -22.79 -42.83 -16.80
N SER A 877 -22.19 -43.89 -17.35
CA SER A 877 -20.87 -43.81 -17.99
C SER A 877 -20.83 -42.81 -19.15
N MET A 878 -19.76 -41.99 -19.19
CA MET A 878 -19.46 -41.13 -20.33
C MET A 878 -18.87 -41.97 -21.48
N PRO A 879 -19.44 -41.92 -22.70
CA PRO A 879 -18.84 -42.57 -23.85
C PRO A 879 -17.41 -42.08 -24.10
N ALA A 880 -16.44 -43.00 -24.18
CA ALA A 880 -15.08 -42.68 -24.58
C ALA A 880 -15.04 -42.30 -26.07
N ARG A 881 -15.05 -41.00 -26.34
CA ARG A 881 -15.04 -40.41 -27.69
C ARG A 881 -13.98 -39.33 -27.78
N VAL A 882 -13.42 -39.21 -28.98
CA VAL A 882 -12.54 -38.10 -29.35
C VAL A 882 -13.14 -37.35 -30.53
N PHE A 883 -13.05 -36.02 -30.48
CA PHE A 883 -13.58 -35.14 -31.52
C PHE A 883 -12.47 -34.72 -32.48
N THR A 884 -12.75 -34.82 -33.77
CA THR A 884 -11.85 -34.39 -34.84
C THR A 884 -12.29 -33.03 -35.33
N LEU A 885 -11.41 -32.04 -35.24
CA LEU A 885 -11.69 -30.68 -35.68
C LEU A 885 -11.07 -30.44 -37.06
N ALA A 886 -11.76 -29.65 -37.89
CA ALA A 886 -11.27 -29.27 -39.22
C ALA A 886 -9.95 -28.48 -39.16
N SER A 887 -9.76 -27.70 -38.09
CA SER A 887 -8.52 -27.00 -37.75
C SER A 887 -8.35 -26.96 -36.24
N GLY A 888 -7.12 -26.75 -35.76
CA GLY A 888 -6.82 -26.74 -34.33
C GLY A 888 -7.52 -25.62 -33.54
N ASP A 889 -8.16 -24.66 -34.20
CA ASP A 889 -8.93 -23.55 -33.64
C ASP A 889 -10.45 -23.61 -33.94
N ALA A 890 -10.94 -24.67 -34.59
CA ALA A 890 -12.36 -24.74 -35.00
C ALA A 890 -13.36 -24.77 -33.82
N TYR A 891 -12.91 -25.03 -32.60
CA TYR A 891 -13.73 -24.89 -31.39
C TYR A 891 -14.16 -23.44 -31.13
N CYS A 892 -13.44 -22.47 -31.69
CA CYS A 892 -13.69 -21.04 -31.53
C CYS A 892 -14.98 -20.59 -32.26
N THR A 893 -15.44 -21.35 -33.25
CA THR A 893 -16.70 -21.11 -33.97
C THR A 893 -17.83 -22.03 -33.51
N GLY A 894 -17.56 -22.96 -32.58
CA GLY A 894 -18.55 -23.81 -31.94
C GLY A 894 -18.04 -25.20 -31.59
N LEU A 895 -18.72 -25.83 -30.62
CA LEU A 895 -18.38 -27.16 -30.09
C LEU A 895 -19.04 -28.34 -30.83
N ASN A 896 -19.88 -28.07 -31.84
CA ASN A 896 -20.53 -29.11 -32.65
C ASN A 896 -19.55 -29.68 -33.70
N GLN A 897 -18.70 -30.61 -33.26
CA GLN A 897 -17.64 -31.22 -34.08
C GLN A 897 -17.91 -32.72 -34.33
N PRO A 898 -17.38 -33.30 -35.43
CA PRO A 898 -17.42 -34.75 -35.65
C PRO A 898 -16.69 -35.51 -34.53
N ALA A 899 -17.28 -36.61 -34.08
CA ALA A 899 -16.71 -37.47 -33.03
C ALA A 899 -16.51 -38.90 -33.53
N VAL A 900 -15.54 -39.58 -32.93
CA VAL A 900 -15.19 -40.98 -33.18
C VAL A 900 -15.20 -41.72 -31.84
N ASP A 901 -15.81 -42.91 -31.81
CA ASP A 901 -15.72 -43.81 -30.66
C ASP A 901 -14.28 -44.32 -30.50
N VAL A 902 -13.74 -44.25 -29.29
CA VAL A 902 -12.39 -44.74 -28.99
C VAL A 902 -12.38 -46.26 -29.03
N GLY A 903 -11.48 -46.83 -29.83
CA GLY A 903 -11.35 -48.28 -29.98
C GLY A 903 -10.38 -48.68 -31.10
N PRO A 904 -10.22 -49.98 -31.35
CA PRO A 904 -9.23 -50.49 -32.31
C PRO A 904 -9.49 -50.10 -33.78
N ASP A 905 -10.72 -49.70 -34.12
CA ASP A 905 -11.12 -49.33 -35.48
C ASP A 905 -11.21 -47.81 -35.70
N MET A 906 -10.50 -47.00 -34.90
CA MET A 906 -10.44 -45.56 -35.09
C MET A 906 -9.90 -45.21 -36.49
N PRO A 907 -10.58 -44.36 -37.28
CA PRO A 907 -10.11 -43.92 -38.59
C PRO A 907 -8.85 -43.04 -38.45
N ALA A 908 -8.14 -42.81 -39.55
CA ALA A 908 -7.11 -41.78 -39.59
C ALA A 908 -7.71 -40.40 -39.28
N TYR A 909 -6.94 -39.51 -38.65
CA TYR A 909 -7.38 -38.13 -38.43
C TYR A 909 -7.71 -37.49 -39.79
N PRO A 910 -8.89 -36.85 -39.95
CA PRO A 910 -9.27 -36.25 -41.22
C PRO A 910 -8.28 -35.14 -41.61
N GLU A 911 -7.75 -35.20 -42.84
CA GLU A 911 -6.92 -34.11 -43.38
C GLU A 911 -7.77 -32.83 -43.51
N SER A 912 -7.22 -31.71 -43.04
CA SER A 912 -7.85 -30.37 -43.03
C SER A 912 -8.13 -29.81 -44.42
#